data_AF-A0A6I5HZX2-F1
#
_entry.id   AF-A0A6I5HZX2-F1
#
_cell.length_a   1.000
_cell.length_b   1.000
_cell.length_c   1.000
_cell.angle_alpha   90.00
_cell.angle_beta   90.00
_cell.angle_gamma   90.00
#
_symmetry.space_group_name_H-M   'P 1'
#
loop_
_entity.id
_entity.type
_entity.pdbx_description
1 polymer ?
#
loop_
_entity_poly.entity_id
_entity_poly.type
_entity_poly.pdbx_seq_one_letter_code
_entity_poly.pdbx_strand_id
1 'polypeptide(L)'
;MNAPYDGDRGQGTGGAGYSGGPPVPPGPEQEPAPDPYLQAAYDYDPYRSQDLAAQDPVDEALYDRAAHPPPPPGTYQQPQPLYQQPPASPYAPDPRIWAQTPPPEPDGPSRHLPYGDNAATTQFVGVDDLVTQASTSREEPDAFAHLFRDQEGPSGPAASPAPAQPEPAPAPPSSGGRASSLLKSSAVMAAGTLVSRLTGFVRSLVITAALGAALLGDSFTIAYTLPTMIYILTVGGGLNSVFVPQLVRSMKDDEDGGEAYANRLLTLVMVALGLIVAVVVFAAPWLIRLMSSTIADDPAANNVATTFARYCLPTIFFMGVHVVMGQILNARGKFGAMMWTPVLNNIVMIFTFGMFIWVYGTSHQSHMGVQTIPPEGVRLLGIGTLLGLVVQALAMIPYLREAGFRFRPRFDWRGHGLGKTVKLAKWTVLFVFANQAGVLVVTQLATSAGKASGKSGAGFLAYSNAQLIWGMPQAIITVSVMAALLPRISRAAHDNDPGAVRDDISQGLRNSAVAIVPVAFAFLALGVPMCTLLYASSGPEAARSMGFILMAFGLGLIPYSVQYVVLRGFYAYEDTRTPFYNTVIVALVNAAASALCYAVLPAQWAVVGMAASYGLAYAVGVGIAWRRLRNRLGGDLDGAHVVRTYARLCLAALPATVVAGAVGFGLLHVLGQGALGSLAALICGGAILLGVFFVAAKRMRIEEINGMVGMVRGRLGR
;
A
#
# COMPACT_ATOMS: atom_id res chain seq x y z
N MET A 1 -1.62 -33.64 -58.02
CA MET A 1 -0.46 -33.51 -58.92
C MET A 1 0.79 -33.76 -58.10
N ASN A 2 1.50 -34.83 -58.48
CA ASN A 2 2.83 -35.30 -58.08
C ASN A 2 3.11 -35.48 -56.58
N ALA A 3 2.80 -36.70 -56.13
CA ALA A 3 3.46 -37.43 -55.05
C ALA A 3 4.85 -37.97 -55.55
N PRO A 4 5.56 -38.91 -54.89
CA PRO A 4 5.29 -39.58 -53.61
C PRO A 4 6.55 -39.96 -52.75
N TYR A 5 6.26 -40.57 -51.57
CA TYR A 5 6.89 -41.80 -51.02
C TYR A 5 8.38 -41.77 -50.59
N ASP A 6 8.87 -42.53 -49.62
CA ASP A 6 8.36 -43.60 -48.74
C ASP A 6 9.35 -43.68 -47.57
N GLY A 7 8.96 -44.01 -46.34
CA GLY A 7 9.03 -45.40 -45.83
C GLY A 7 10.40 -45.68 -45.19
N ASP A 8 10.57 -46.38 -44.08
CA ASP A 8 9.68 -47.13 -43.22
C ASP A 8 10.48 -47.45 -41.93
N ARG A 9 9.73 -47.77 -40.87
CA ARG A 9 10.00 -48.67 -39.71
C ARG A 9 11.45 -49.08 -39.38
N GLY A 10 11.86 -49.17 -38.12
CA GLY A 10 11.09 -49.44 -36.90
C GLY A 10 11.69 -50.63 -36.14
N GLN A 11 11.44 -50.65 -34.82
CA GLN A 11 11.59 -51.79 -33.88
C GLN A 11 13.05 -52.22 -33.57
N GLY A 12 13.43 -52.60 -32.36
CA GLY A 12 12.68 -52.84 -31.13
C GLY A 12 13.54 -53.70 -30.19
N THR A 13 13.42 -53.43 -28.89
CA THR A 13 13.51 -54.40 -27.78
C THR A 13 14.80 -55.21 -27.53
N GLY A 14 15.48 -54.89 -26.42
CA GLY A 14 15.54 -55.78 -25.24
C GLY A 14 16.74 -56.73 -25.08
N GLY A 15 17.35 -56.69 -23.89
CA GLY A 15 17.82 -57.91 -23.21
C GLY A 15 19.31 -58.06 -22.92
N ALA A 16 19.70 -57.69 -21.68
CA ALA A 16 20.67 -58.30 -20.76
C ALA A 16 21.92 -59.08 -21.24
N GLY A 17 23.09 -58.74 -20.68
CA GLY A 17 24.26 -59.62 -20.60
C GLY A 17 25.48 -58.97 -19.93
N TYR A 18 25.88 -59.46 -18.76
CA TYR A 18 27.04 -59.04 -17.95
C TYR A 18 28.36 -59.67 -18.44
N SER A 19 29.45 -58.88 -18.51
CA SER A 19 30.88 -59.22 -18.25
C SER A 19 31.73 -58.02 -18.73
N GLY A 20 32.59 -57.32 -17.97
CA GLY A 20 33.67 -57.81 -17.11
C GLY A 20 35.03 -57.60 -17.82
N GLY A 21 35.61 -56.39 -17.79
CA GLY A 21 36.97 -56.09 -18.30
C GLY A 21 37.35 -54.59 -18.15
N PRO A 22 38.61 -54.26 -17.79
CA PRO A 22 38.99 -52.94 -17.26
C PRO A 22 39.09 -51.82 -18.31
N PRO A 23 38.92 -50.54 -17.91
CA PRO A 23 38.92 -49.42 -18.84
C PRO A 23 40.33 -49.07 -19.34
N VAL A 24 40.40 -48.82 -20.65
CA VAL A 24 41.52 -48.24 -21.41
C VAL A 24 41.73 -46.78 -20.98
N PRO A 25 42.98 -46.29 -20.79
CA PRO A 25 43.22 -44.89 -20.45
C PRO A 25 42.84 -43.95 -21.62
N PRO A 26 42.19 -42.80 -21.36
CA PRO A 26 41.93 -41.82 -22.41
C PRO A 26 43.24 -41.14 -22.84
N GLY A 27 43.46 -41.08 -24.15
CA GLY A 27 44.52 -40.30 -24.78
C GLY A 27 44.29 -38.78 -24.62
N PRO A 28 45.31 -37.95 -24.91
CA PRO A 28 45.28 -36.53 -24.63
C PRO A 28 44.15 -35.80 -25.38
N GLU A 29 43.41 -35.00 -24.64
CA GLU A 29 42.32 -34.14 -25.11
C GLU A 29 42.81 -33.18 -26.20
N GLN A 30 42.11 -33.17 -27.35
CA GLN A 30 42.25 -32.13 -28.36
C GLN A 30 41.53 -30.87 -27.87
N GLU A 31 42.26 -29.76 -27.76
CA GLU A 31 41.70 -28.43 -27.48
C GLU A 31 40.63 -28.07 -28.53
N PRO A 32 39.43 -27.60 -28.13
CA PRO A 32 38.46 -27.08 -29.08
C PRO A 32 38.93 -25.72 -29.62
N ALA A 33 38.72 -25.51 -30.92
CA ALA A 33 39.08 -24.28 -31.63
C ALA A 33 38.48 -23.01 -30.98
N PRO A 34 39.18 -21.86 -31.00
CA PRO A 34 38.70 -20.64 -30.35
C PRO A 34 37.43 -20.09 -30.99
N ASP A 35 36.45 -19.74 -30.15
CA ASP A 35 35.17 -19.16 -30.55
C ASP A 35 35.35 -17.69 -31.03
N PRO A 36 35.04 -17.37 -32.31
CA PRO A 36 35.22 -16.03 -32.87
C PRO A 36 34.32 -14.95 -32.23
N TYR A 37 33.36 -15.31 -31.37
CA TYR A 37 32.50 -14.34 -30.68
C TYR A 37 33.07 -13.80 -29.35
N LEU A 38 34.17 -14.38 -28.83
CA LEU A 38 34.81 -13.94 -27.58
C LEU A 38 35.85 -12.82 -27.76
N GLN A 39 36.36 -12.60 -28.97
CA GLN A 39 37.37 -11.56 -29.23
C GLN A 39 36.81 -10.14 -29.27
N ALA A 40 35.53 -9.95 -29.59
CA ALA A 40 34.94 -8.61 -29.72
C ALA A 40 34.64 -7.90 -28.39
N ALA A 41 34.73 -8.59 -27.24
CA ALA A 41 34.36 -8.03 -25.94
C ALA A 41 35.50 -7.27 -25.23
N TYR A 42 36.74 -7.37 -25.71
CA TYR A 42 37.91 -6.76 -25.06
C TYR A 42 38.56 -5.60 -25.85
N ASP A 43 38.02 -5.24 -27.01
CA ASP A 43 38.61 -4.22 -27.90
C ASP A 43 38.12 -2.78 -27.65
N TYR A 44 37.30 -2.54 -26.60
CA TYR A 44 36.79 -1.21 -26.29
C TYR A 44 37.28 -0.72 -24.92
N ASP A 45 38.47 -0.10 -24.90
CA ASP A 45 38.96 0.69 -23.77
C ASP A 45 38.68 2.19 -24.04
N PRO A 46 37.70 2.80 -23.36
CA PRO A 46 37.31 4.19 -23.60
C PRO A 46 38.33 5.22 -23.07
N TYR A 47 39.46 4.80 -22.48
CA TYR A 47 40.47 5.71 -21.92
C TYR A 47 41.75 5.80 -22.75
N ARG A 48 41.84 5.11 -23.88
CA ARG A 48 43.06 5.06 -24.72
C ARG A 48 43.42 6.37 -25.44
N SER A 49 42.58 7.40 -25.34
CA SER A 49 42.78 8.71 -25.99
C SER A 49 43.11 9.86 -25.03
N GLN A 50 43.42 9.60 -23.76
CA GLN A 50 43.94 10.62 -22.85
C GLN A 50 45.47 10.49 -22.76
N ASP A 51 46.16 11.47 -23.33
CA ASP A 51 47.61 11.61 -23.25
C ASP A 51 48.00 11.96 -21.80
N LEU A 52 48.43 10.94 -21.05
CA LEU A 52 48.87 11.07 -19.66
C LEU A 52 50.19 11.85 -19.51
N ALA A 53 50.84 12.24 -20.62
CA ALA A 53 52.06 13.04 -20.62
C ALA A 53 51.81 14.55 -20.81
N ALA A 54 50.56 15.00 -20.95
CA ALA A 54 50.20 16.40 -21.19
C ALA A 54 49.85 17.21 -19.93
N GLN A 55 50.21 16.73 -18.72
CA GLN A 55 50.08 17.52 -17.50
C GLN A 55 51.42 18.20 -17.14
N ASP A 56 51.37 19.52 -17.20
CA ASP A 56 52.38 20.51 -16.87
C ASP A 56 53.05 20.26 -15.51
N PRO A 57 54.40 20.18 -15.40
CA PRO A 57 55.08 19.71 -14.20
C PRO A 57 55.36 20.79 -13.13
N VAL A 58 54.56 21.86 -13.02
CA VAL A 58 54.96 23.03 -12.18
C VAL A 58 54.16 23.23 -10.88
N ASP A 59 53.15 22.43 -10.54
CA ASP A 59 52.32 22.72 -9.35
C ASP A 59 52.29 21.67 -8.23
N GLU A 60 53.15 20.64 -8.28
CA GLU A 60 53.23 19.62 -7.20
C GLU A 60 54.58 19.60 -6.46
N ALA A 61 55.32 20.70 -6.52
CA ALA A 61 56.61 20.86 -5.86
C ALA A 61 56.52 21.66 -4.54
N LEU A 62 55.54 21.39 -3.68
CA LEU A 62 55.48 22.03 -2.35
C LEU A 62 54.73 21.20 -1.29
N TYR A 63 54.97 19.89 -1.16
CA TYR A 63 54.68 19.17 0.10
C TYR A 63 55.68 18.03 0.37
N ASP A 64 56.72 18.40 1.11
CA ASP A 64 57.43 17.68 2.17
C ASP A 64 57.86 16.21 1.97
N ARG A 65 59.01 16.01 1.32
CA ARG A 65 59.83 14.78 1.38
C ARG A 65 60.90 14.82 2.50
N ALA A 66 60.85 15.77 3.44
CA ALA A 66 61.84 15.85 4.52
C ALA A 66 61.46 15.06 5.78
N ALA A 67 60.21 14.60 5.91
CA ALA A 67 59.74 13.90 7.11
C ALA A 67 60.05 12.39 7.17
N HIS A 68 60.33 11.73 6.03
CA HIS A 68 60.52 10.27 5.98
C HIS A 68 61.63 9.85 4.99
N PRO A 69 62.89 9.68 5.43
CA PRO A 69 63.91 9.07 4.59
C PRO A 69 63.57 7.58 4.34
N PRO A 70 63.78 7.06 3.12
CA PRO A 70 63.57 5.64 2.83
C PRO A 70 64.58 4.77 3.60
N PRO A 71 64.20 3.57 4.06
CA PRO A 71 65.09 2.70 4.81
C PRO A 71 66.25 2.20 3.93
N PRO A 72 67.43 1.93 4.51
CA PRO A 72 68.63 1.56 3.76
C PRO A 72 68.45 0.22 3.02
N PRO A 73 69.11 0.06 1.86
CA PRO A 73 69.00 -1.14 1.02
C PRO A 73 69.50 -2.38 1.77
N GLY A 74 68.62 -3.38 1.92
CA GLY A 74 68.87 -4.61 2.68
C GLY A 74 67.85 -4.94 3.78
N THR A 75 66.85 -4.07 4.00
CA THR A 75 65.81 -4.22 5.04
C THR A 75 64.44 -4.72 4.53
N TYR A 76 64.38 -5.22 3.29
CA TYR A 76 63.15 -5.86 2.79
C TYR A 76 62.94 -7.19 3.51
N GLN A 77 62.04 -7.21 4.52
CA GLN A 77 61.44 -8.46 4.97
C GLN A 77 60.67 -9.06 3.80
N GLN A 78 60.98 -10.30 3.44
CA GLN A 78 60.23 -11.08 2.45
C GLN A 78 58.74 -11.05 2.80
N PRO A 79 57.83 -10.97 1.80
CA PRO A 79 56.40 -11.08 2.08
C PRO A 79 56.12 -12.45 2.71
N GLN A 80 55.77 -12.46 4.00
CA GLN A 80 55.23 -13.67 4.61
C GLN A 80 53.91 -14.03 3.91
N PRO A 81 53.70 -15.31 3.53
CA PRO A 81 52.45 -15.73 2.95
C PRO A 81 51.33 -15.49 3.95
N LEU A 82 50.36 -14.65 3.56
CA LEU A 82 49.26 -14.16 4.40
C LEU A 82 48.24 -15.25 4.81
N TYR A 83 48.44 -16.50 4.40
CA TYR A 83 47.68 -17.66 4.86
C TYR A 83 48.55 -18.92 4.85
N GLN A 84 48.79 -19.50 6.03
CA GLN A 84 49.19 -20.89 6.16
C GLN A 84 47.93 -21.71 6.44
N GLN A 85 47.65 -22.73 5.62
CA GLN A 85 46.62 -23.71 5.95
C GLN A 85 46.95 -24.34 7.31
N PRO A 86 46.02 -24.38 8.27
CA PRO A 86 46.27 -25.05 9.54
C PRO A 86 46.52 -26.55 9.27
N PRO A 87 47.44 -27.20 10.01
CA PRO A 87 47.68 -28.62 9.86
C PRO A 87 46.39 -29.40 10.10
N ALA A 88 46.14 -30.40 9.25
CA ALA A 88 45.00 -31.29 9.41
C ALA A 88 45.06 -31.96 10.79
N SER A 89 43.95 -31.89 11.54
CA SER A 89 43.82 -32.54 12.84
C SER A 89 44.11 -34.05 12.69
N PRO A 90 44.96 -34.67 13.53
CA PRO A 90 45.22 -36.10 13.49
C PRO A 90 44.01 -36.96 13.87
N TYR A 91 42.92 -36.34 14.33
CA TYR A 91 41.72 -37.04 14.79
C TYR A 91 40.63 -36.98 13.74
N ALA A 92 40.42 -38.09 13.03
CA ALA A 92 39.21 -38.32 12.28
C ALA A 92 38.00 -38.35 13.25
N PRO A 93 36.88 -37.67 12.96
CA PRO A 93 35.72 -37.71 13.84
C PRO A 93 35.12 -39.12 13.83
N ASP A 94 35.03 -39.75 15.00
CA ASP A 94 34.27 -41.00 15.17
C ASP A 94 32.78 -40.70 14.91
N PRO A 95 32.13 -41.31 13.90
CA PRO A 95 30.75 -40.99 13.50
C PRO A 95 29.69 -41.34 14.55
N ARG A 96 30.06 -41.83 15.72
CA ARG A 96 29.16 -42.21 16.82
C ARG A 96 29.06 -41.20 17.96
N ILE A 97 29.82 -40.10 17.94
CA ILE A 97 29.85 -39.11 19.02
C ILE A 97 29.51 -37.72 18.47
N TRP A 98 28.33 -37.20 18.79
CA TRP A 98 27.80 -35.93 18.24
C TRP A 98 28.21 -34.66 19.02
N ALA A 99 28.88 -34.77 20.17
CA ALA A 99 29.45 -33.62 20.89
C ALA A 99 30.57 -34.03 21.88
N GLN A 100 31.70 -33.33 21.88
CA GLN A 100 32.73 -33.41 22.93
C GLN A 100 32.52 -32.30 23.96
N THR A 101 32.64 -32.61 25.25
CA THR A 101 32.68 -31.60 26.33
C THR A 101 33.98 -30.79 26.23
N PRO A 102 33.96 -29.46 26.49
CA PRO A 102 35.15 -28.63 26.43
C PRO A 102 36.22 -29.11 27.43
N PRO A 103 37.53 -28.95 27.12
CA PRO A 103 38.60 -29.30 28.05
C PRO A 103 38.56 -28.41 29.30
N PRO A 104 38.98 -28.92 30.48
CA PRO A 104 39.10 -28.12 31.69
C PRO A 104 40.18 -27.03 31.54
N GLU A 105 39.94 -25.87 32.16
CA GLU A 105 40.90 -24.75 32.14
C GLU A 105 42.25 -25.13 32.79
N PRO A 106 43.38 -24.59 32.30
CA PRO A 106 44.69 -24.90 32.86
C PRO A 106 44.90 -24.24 34.23
N ASP A 107 45.42 -25.01 35.18
CA ASP A 107 45.90 -24.52 36.48
C ASP A 107 47.09 -23.55 36.30
N GLY A 108 46.80 -22.25 36.23
CA GLY A 108 47.80 -21.18 36.21
C GLY A 108 47.25 -19.92 36.88
N PRO A 109 48.10 -19.08 37.50
CA PRO A 109 47.64 -17.91 38.24
C PRO A 109 47.13 -16.85 37.26
N SER A 110 45.81 -16.82 37.06
CA SER A 110 45.14 -15.87 36.19
C SER A 110 45.29 -14.45 36.73
N ARG A 111 45.95 -13.58 35.95
CA ARG A 111 45.93 -12.13 36.12
C ARG A 111 44.46 -11.65 36.06
N HIS A 112 44.00 -11.01 37.13
CA HIS A 112 42.70 -10.36 37.22
C HIS A 112 42.42 -9.47 35.99
N LEU A 113 41.41 -9.83 35.21
CA LEU A 113 40.77 -8.96 34.24
C LEU A 113 39.67 -8.16 34.97
N PRO A 114 39.52 -6.83 34.76
CA PRO A 114 38.64 -5.99 35.58
C PRO A 114 37.13 -6.18 35.35
N TYR A 115 36.72 -7.16 34.54
CA TYR A 115 35.32 -7.37 34.14
C TYR A 115 34.89 -8.85 34.25
N GLY A 116 35.50 -9.62 35.16
CA GLY A 116 35.04 -10.98 35.49
C GLY A 116 34.01 -10.96 36.62
N ASP A 117 32.82 -11.49 36.35
CA ASP A 117 31.70 -11.56 37.30
C ASP A 117 32.06 -12.31 38.60
N ASN A 118 31.82 -11.65 39.72
CA ASN A 118 32.05 -12.21 41.04
C ASN A 118 30.87 -13.10 41.43
N ALA A 119 31.09 -14.42 41.57
CA ALA A 119 30.03 -15.41 41.83
C ALA A 119 29.30 -15.21 43.18
N ALA A 120 29.81 -14.35 44.06
CA ALA A 120 29.17 -14.00 45.33
C ALA A 120 28.06 -12.92 45.19
N THR A 121 27.90 -12.28 44.02
CA THR A 121 26.94 -11.19 43.79
C THR A 121 25.82 -11.52 42.80
N THR A 122 25.76 -12.74 42.29
CA THR A 122 24.74 -13.13 41.30
C THR A 122 23.40 -13.45 41.99
N GLN A 123 22.48 -12.49 42.03
CA GLN A 123 21.09 -12.72 42.41
C GLN A 123 20.31 -13.33 41.24
N PHE A 124 19.67 -14.48 41.47
CA PHE A 124 18.76 -15.10 40.51
C PHE A 124 17.44 -14.31 40.44
N VAL A 125 17.14 -13.73 39.27
CA VAL A 125 15.88 -13.03 38.99
C VAL A 125 14.86 -14.06 38.49
N GLY A 126 13.74 -14.18 39.20
CA GLY A 126 12.62 -15.04 38.82
C GLY A 126 11.84 -14.48 37.64
N VAL A 127 11.21 -15.36 36.88
CA VAL A 127 10.48 -15.07 35.63
C VAL A 127 9.35 -14.02 35.82
N ASP A 128 8.88 -13.81 37.04
CA ASP A 128 7.84 -12.81 37.36
C ASP A 128 8.35 -11.35 37.37
N ASP A 129 9.65 -11.09 37.61
CA ASP A 129 10.21 -9.73 37.61
C ASP A 129 10.45 -9.19 36.17
N LEU A 130 10.65 -10.08 35.20
CA LEU A 130 10.86 -9.72 33.79
C LEU A 130 9.58 -9.21 33.10
N VAL A 131 8.40 -9.59 33.59
CA VAL A 131 7.11 -9.20 32.98
C VAL A 131 6.64 -7.84 33.51
N THR A 132 7.11 -7.41 34.68
CA THR A 132 6.59 -6.24 35.39
C THR A 132 7.36 -4.95 35.11
N GLN A 133 8.58 -5.02 34.54
CA GLN A 133 9.42 -3.85 34.25
C GLN A 133 9.53 -3.44 32.77
N ALA A 134 8.81 -4.09 31.86
CA ALA A 134 8.82 -3.77 30.43
C ALA A 134 8.24 -2.38 30.06
N SER A 135 7.78 -1.58 31.04
CA SER A 135 7.23 -0.23 30.82
C SER A 135 8.22 0.91 31.07
N THR A 136 9.43 0.65 31.58
CA THR A 136 10.43 1.69 31.86
C THR A 136 11.80 1.33 31.30
N SER A 137 11.99 1.50 30.00
CA SER A 137 13.29 1.36 29.35
C SER A 137 14.04 2.70 29.37
N ARG A 138 15.15 2.75 30.11
CA ARG A 138 16.22 3.73 29.94
C ARG A 138 17.27 3.04 29.07
N GLU A 139 17.39 3.42 27.80
CA GLU A 139 18.34 2.82 26.86
C GLU A 139 19.78 3.20 27.26
N GLU A 140 20.62 2.21 27.58
CA GLU A 140 22.07 2.37 27.57
C GLU A 140 22.63 2.18 26.15
N PRO A 141 23.66 2.94 25.73
CA PRO A 141 24.21 2.84 24.39
C PRO A 141 25.09 1.58 24.23
N ASP A 142 24.80 0.83 23.17
CA ASP A 142 25.51 -0.38 22.77
C ASP A 142 26.97 -0.08 22.34
N ALA A 143 27.93 -0.62 23.09
CA ALA A 143 29.36 -0.40 22.90
C ALA A 143 29.90 -1.02 21.58
N PHE A 144 29.13 -1.87 20.89
CA PHE A 144 29.56 -2.57 19.68
C PHE A 144 29.09 -1.93 18.36
N ALA A 145 28.34 -0.81 18.44
CA ALA A 145 27.76 -0.14 17.27
C ALA A 145 28.78 0.39 16.24
N HIS A 146 30.06 0.47 16.58
CA HIS A 146 31.11 0.96 15.69
C HIS A 146 31.70 -0.10 14.76
N LEU A 147 31.46 -1.40 15.02
CA LEU A 147 32.03 -2.51 14.23
C LEU A 147 31.25 -2.83 12.94
N PHE A 148 30.06 -2.26 12.76
CA PHE A 148 29.19 -2.53 11.60
C PHE A 148 29.19 -1.41 10.55
N ARG A 149 30.00 -0.35 10.73
CA ARG A 149 29.97 0.84 9.86
C ARG A 149 30.63 0.63 8.49
N ASP A 150 31.48 -0.39 8.35
CA ASP A 150 32.32 -0.59 7.15
C ASP A 150 31.78 -1.67 6.19
N GLN A 151 30.57 -2.21 6.40
CA GLN A 151 29.93 -3.16 5.48
C GLN A 151 28.84 -2.56 4.56
N GLU A 152 28.54 -1.25 4.66
CA GLU A 152 27.58 -0.59 3.77
C GLU A 152 28.22 -0.17 2.43
N GLY A 153 28.45 -1.16 1.54
CA GLY A 153 28.63 -0.97 0.10
C GLY A 153 27.28 -0.93 -0.64
N PRO A 154 27.19 -0.32 -1.84
CA PRO A 154 25.94 0.20 -2.39
C PRO A 154 25.03 -0.92 -2.95
N SER A 155 24.06 -1.35 -2.15
CA SER A 155 22.93 -2.16 -2.62
C SER A 155 22.06 -1.34 -3.60
N GLY A 156 21.89 -1.89 -4.81
CA GLY A 156 21.15 -1.30 -5.93
C GLY A 156 19.66 -1.02 -5.66
N PRO A 157 18.98 -0.33 -6.60
CA PRO A 157 17.71 0.35 -6.33
C PRO A 157 16.54 -0.64 -6.16
N ALA A 158 16.03 -0.71 -4.93
CA ALA A 158 14.76 -1.31 -4.57
C ALA A 158 13.61 -0.69 -5.40
N ALA A 159 12.87 -1.55 -6.11
CA ALA A 159 11.72 -1.16 -6.92
C ALA A 159 10.55 -0.71 -6.03
N SER A 160 10.06 0.51 -6.25
CA SER A 160 9.01 1.13 -5.43
C SER A 160 7.63 0.46 -5.57
N PRO A 161 6.79 0.49 -4.51
CA PRO A 161 5.48 -0.17 -4.46
C PRO A 161 4.39 0.51 -5.30
N ALA A 162 3.33 -0.27 -5.56
CA ALA A 162 2.18 0.01 -6.41
C ALA A 162 1.34 1.25 -6.01
N PRO A 163 0.60 1.87 -6.96
CA PRO A 163 -0.33 2.96 -6.69
C PRO A 163 -1.61 2.44 -6.03
N ALA A 164 -1.62 2.48 -4.71
CA ALA A 164 -2.83 2.66 -3.92
C ALA A 164 -2.83 4.11 -3.38
N GLN A 165 -3.98 4.59 -2.95
CA GLN A 165 -4.19 5.87 -2.25
C GLN A 165 -3.03 6.18 -1.27
N PRO A 166 -2.70 7.46 -0.99
CA PRO A 166 -1.52 7.84 -0.21
C PRO A 166 -1.44 7.02 1.09
N GLU A 167 -0.62 5.97 1.09
CA GLU A 167 -0.23 5.27 2.30
C GLU A 167 0.72 6.21 3.06
N PRO A 168 0.60 6.32 4.40
CA PRO A 168 1.53 7.09 5.19
C PRO A 168 2.95 6.52 4.98
N ALA A 169 3.91 7.40 4.71
CA ALA A 169 5.30 7.01 4.51
C ALA A 169 5.81 6.18 5.71
N PRO A 170 6.57 5.09 5.48
CA PRO A 170 7.19 4.34 6.56
C PRO A 170 8.19 5.22 7.32
N ALA A 171 8.26 5.05 8.64
CA ALA A 171 9.19 5.78 9.49
C ALA A 171 10.66 5.41 9.15
N PRO A 172 11.60 6.39 9.16
CA PRO A 172 13.00 6.13 8.80
C PRO A 172 13.75 5.33 9.88
N PRO A 173 14.82 4.57 9.52
CA PRO A 173 15.65 3.82 10.46
C PRO A 173 16.44 4.75 11.40
N SER A 174 16.66 4.26 12.62
CA SER A 174 17.14 5.01 13.79
C SER A 174 18.64 5.29 13.76
N SER A 175 19.01 6.57 13.87
CA SER A 175 20.34 6.99 14.36
C SER A 175 20.14 7.87 15.61
N GLY A 176 20.76 7.47 16.72
CA GLY A 176 20.54 8.01 18.07
C GLY A 176 20.76 9.53 18.20
N GLY A 177 19.88 10.18 18.98
CA GLY A 177 19.98 11.59 19.41
C GLY A 177 18.77 12.48 19.12
N ARG A 178 17.86 12.10 18.21
CA ARG A 178 16.69 12.91 17.75
C ARG A 178 15.30 12.36 18.13
N ALA A 179 15.20 11.49 19.14
CA ALA A 179 13.95 10.81 19.46
C ALA A 179 12.79 11.77 19.80
N SER A 180 13.03 12.86 20.55
CA SER A 180 11.95 13.78 20.98
C SER A 180 11.42 14.70 19.87
N SER A 181 12.26 15.14 18.93
CA SER A 181 11.83 15.98 17.79
C SER A 181 11.19 15.15 16.67
N LEU A 182 11.62 13.89 16.50
CA LEU A 182 11.04 12.94 15.54
C LEU A 182 9.70 12.38 16.04
N LEU A 183 9.56 12.07 17.34
CA LEU A 183 8.26 11.69 17.91
C LEU A 183 7.21 12.81 17.78
N LYS A 184 7.60 14.07 18.01
CA LYS A 184 6.73 15.23 17.76
C LYS A 184 6.36 15.36 16.28
N SER A 185 7.30 15.14 15.37
CA SER A 185 7.04 15.23 13.91
C SER A 185 6.14 14.09 13.42
N SER A 186 6.34 12.86 13.88
CA SER A 186 5.49 11.71 13.60
C SER A 186 4.08 11.86 14.15
N ALA A 187 3.93 12.41 15.36
CA ALA A 187 2.62 12.70 15.94
C ALA A 187 1.85 13.76 15.13
N VAL A 188 2.52 14.83 14.68
CA VAL A 188 1.90 15.88 13.84
C VAL A 188 1.47 15.33 12.48
N MET A 189 2.26 14.42 11.88
CA MET A 189 1.89 13.76 10.62
C MET A 189 0.70 12.81 10.77
N ALA A 190 0.69 12.01 11.83
CA ALA A 190 -0.43 11.13 12.15
C ALA A 190 -1.71 11.93 12.42
N ALA A 191 -1.61 13.02 13.17
CA ALA A 191 -2.73 13.94 13.42
C ALA A 191 -3.27 14.55 12.11
N GLY A 192 -2.39 15.07 11.24
CA GLY A 192 -2.79 15.61 9.94
C GLY A 192 -3.53 14.58 9.07
N THR A 193 -3.06 13.32 9.07
CA THR A 193 -3.71 12.23 8.35
C THR A 193 -5.09 11.90 8.91
N LEU A 194 -5.24 11.84 10.24
CA LEU A 194 -6.52 11.56 10.89
C LEU A 194 -7.53 12.69 10.64
N VAL A 195 -7.10 13.95 10.77
CA VAL A 195 -7.93 15.12 10.49
C VAL A 195 -8.34 15.15 9.01
N SER A 196 -7.42 14.83 8.10
CA SER A 196 -7.70 14.73 6.67
C SER A 196 -8.76 13.66 6.36
N ARG A 197 -8.65 12.47 6.95
CA ARG A 197 -9.65 11.40 6.79
C ARG A 197 -11.01 11.79 7.37
N LEU A 198 -11.03 12.39 8.56
CA LEU A 198 -12.27 12.82 9.20
C LEU A 198 -12.95 13.94 8.40
N THR A 199 -12.21 14.97 7.99
CA THR A 199 -12.75 16.05 7.15
C THR A 199 -13.16 15.54 5.77
N GLY A 200 -12.47 14.57 5.19
CA GLY A 200 -12.85 13.93 3.94
C GLY A 200 -14.15 13.13 4.06
N PHE A 201 -14.37 12.47 5.20
CA PHE A 201 -15.64 11.81 5.52
C PHE A 201 -16.77 12.84 5.62
N VAL A 202 -16.60 13.91 6.41
CA VAL A 202 -17.58 15.00 6.53
C VAL A 202 -17.89 15.62 5.18
N ARG A 203 -16.86 15.92 4.37
CA ARG A 203 -17.03 16.41 3.00
C ARG A 203 -17.93 15.50 2.17
N SER A 204 -17.73 14.19 2.25
CA SER A 204 -18.54 13.22 1.50
C SER A 204 -20.00 13.20 1.96
N LEU A 205 -20.26 13.36 3.27
CA LEU A 205 -21.61 13.54 3.80
C LEU A 205 -22.27 14.81 3.27
N VAL A 206 -21.54 15.93 3.25
CA VAL A 206 -22.05 17.23 2.77
C VAL A 206 -22.33 17.20 1.27
N ILE A 207 -21.47 16.60 0.46
CA ILE A 207 -21.71 16.39 -0.98
C ILE A 207 -23.00 15.58 -1.19
N THR A 208 -23.16 14.49 -0.45
CA THR A 208 -24.34 13.63 -0.55
C THR A 208 -25.60 14.37 -0.07
N ALA A 209 -25.51 15.17 0.98
CA ALA A 209 -26.60 16.00 1.48
C ALA A 209 -27.06 17.04 0.45
N ALA A 210 -26.13 17.63 -0.29
CA ALA A 210 -26.39 18.64 -1.30
C ALA A 210 -27.03 18.04 -2.56
N LEU A 211 -26.48 16.94 -3.07
CA LEU A 211 -26.85 16.41 -4.39
C LEU A 211 -27.81 15.23 -4.36
N GLY A 212 -27.88 14.51 -3.24
CA GLY A 212 -28.70 13.32 -3.08
C GLY A 212 -28.21 12.14 -3.92
N ALA A 213 -28.69 10.93 -3.60
CA ALA A 213 -28.34 9.70 -4.32
C ALA A 213 -29.25 9.44 -5.52
N ALA A 214 -29.43 10.48 -6.34
CA ALA A 214 -30.18 10.45 -7.59
C ALA A 214 -29.26 10.75 -8.78
N LEU A 215 -29.86 10.87 -9.98
CA LEU A 215 -29.13 11.07 -11.23
C LEU A 215 -28.18 12.29 -11.22
N LEU A 216 -28.55 13.36 -10.50
CA LEU A 216 -27.70 14.55 -10.32
C LEU A 216 -26.43 14.23 -9.51
N GLY A 217 -26.58 13.54 -8.37
CA GLY A 217 -25.46 13.10 -7.52
C GLY A 217 -24.53 12.10 -8.22
N ASP A 218 -25.09 11.18 -9.00
CA ASP A 218 -24.32 10.25 -9.83
C ASP A 218 -23.52 11.00 -10.92
N SER A 219 -24.16 11.97 -11.59
CA SER A 219 -23.52 12.81 -12.62
C SER A 219 -22.32 13.58 -12.07
N PHE A 220 -22.48 14.20 -10.89
CA PHE A 220 -21.38 14.88 -10.22
C PHE A 220 -20.29 13.90 -9.77
N THR A 221 -20.66 12.76 -9.18
CA THR A 221 -19.69 11.80 -8.62
C THR A 221 -18.83 11.18 -9.71
N ILE A 222 -19.40 10.89 -10.87
CA ILE A 222 -18.65 10.45 -12.06
C ILE A 222 -17.69 11.54 -12.53
N ALA A 223 -18.18 12.77 -12.70
CA ALA A 223 -17.35 13.91 -13.09
C ALA A 223 -16.20 14.18 -12.09
N TYR A 224 -16.46 14.01 -10.79
CA TYR A 224 -15.50 14.18 -9.71
C TYR A 224 -14.47 13.04 -9.62
N THR A 225 -14.85 11.83 -10.01
CA THR A 225 -13.98 10.63 -9.96
C THR A 225 -13.02 10.57 -11.14
N LEU A 226 -13.44 11.04 -12.32
CA LEU A 226 -12.65 11.07 -13.56
C LEU A 226 -11.21 11.60 -13.41
N PRO A 227 -11.00 12.79 -12.78
CA PRO A 227 -9.65 13.32 -12.56
C PRO A 227 -8.74 12.35 -11.83
N THR A 228 -9.26 11.70 -10.79
CA THR A 228 -8.50 10.77 -9.96
C THR A 228 -8.10 9.54 -10.76
N MET A 229 -9.01 8.99 -11.57
CA MET A 229 -8.70 7.84 -12.43
C MET A 229 -7.59 8.15 -13.43
N ILE A 230 -7.71 9.28 -14.13
CA ILE A 230 -6.73 9.72 -15.13
C ILE A 230 -5.38 10.03 -14.47
N TYR A 231 -5.40 10.65 -13.30
CA TYR A 231 -4.20 10.91 -12.50
C TYR A 231 -3.49 9.60 -12.12
N ILE A 232 -4.20 8.60 -11.60
CA ILE A 232 -3.59 7.32 -11.21
C ILE A 232 -3.00 6.62 -12.45
N LEU A 233 -3.70 6.66 -13.59
CA LEU A 233 -3.21 6.12 -14.87
C LEU A 233 -1.95 6.83 -15.37
N THR A 234 -1.89 8.15 -15.24
CA THR A 234 -0.82 8.98 -15.80
C THR A 234 0.41 9.05 -14.88
N VAL A 235 0.19 9.33 -13.59
CA VAL A 235 1.25 9.65 -12.62
C VAL A 235 1.49 8.50 -11.65
N GLY A 236 0.42 7.79 -11.24
CA GLY A 236 0.49 6.70 -10.28
C GLY A 236 1.25 5.46 -10.76
N GLY A 237 1.19 5.14 -12.06
CA GLY A 237 1.74 3.90 -12.61
C GLY A 237 3.26 3.85 -12.78
N GLY A 238 3.97 4.98 -12.79
CA GLY A 238 5.41 4.95 -13.11
C GLY A 238 6.21 6.23 -12.93
N LEU A 239 5.63 7.35 -12.50
CA LEU A 239 6.40 8.59 -12.28
C LEU A 239 6.96 8.64 -10.85
N ASN A 240 6.18 8.26 -9.83
CA ASN A 240 6.61 8.32 -8.43
C ASN A 240 7.80 7.40 -8.10
N SER A 241 7.83 6.19 -8.66
CA SER A 241 8.88 5.20 -8.40
C SER A 241 10.26 5.60 -8.94
N VAL A 242 10.28 6.56 -9.86
CA VAL A 242 11.47 6.95 -10.61
C VAL A 242 11.98 8.29 -10.13
N PHE A 243 11.06 9.21 -9.87
CA PHE A 243 11.42 10.58 -9.57
C PHE A 243 11.92 10.79 -8.16
N VAL A 244 11.40 10.05 -7.17
CA VAL A 244 11.84 10.20 -5.78
C VAL A 244 13.30 9.74 -5.60
N PRO A 245 13.71 8.53 -6.05
CA PRO A 245 15.10 8.10 -5.88
C PRO A 245 16.09 9.00 -6.65
N GLN A 246 15.72 9.42 -7.87
CA GLN A 246 16.56 10.33 -8.67
C GLN A 246 16.65 11.72 -8.06
N LEU A 247 15.56 12.23 -7.48
CA LEU A 247 15.57 13.51 -6.75
C LEU A 247 16.48 13.44 -5.53
N VAL A 248 16.35 12.39 -4.70
CA VAL A 248 17.21 12.19 -3.53
C VAL A 248 18.67 12.07 -3.92
N ARG A 249 18.96 11.37 -5.02
CA ARG A 249 20.31 11.27 -5.57
C ARG A 249 20.85 12.63 -6.02
N SER A 250 20.11 13.38 -6.85
CA SER A 250 20.50 14.73 -7.27
C SER A 250 20.70 15.69 -6.10
N MET A 251 19.93 15.53 -5.01
CA MET A 251 20.11 16.35 -3.81
C MET A 251 21.39 16.07 -3.03
N LYS A 252 21.97 14.88 -3.20
CA LYS A 252 23.25 14.47 -2.57
C LYS A 252 24.44 14.73 -3.48
N ASP A 253 24.28 14.44 -4.76
CA ASP A 253 25.38 14.39 -5.73
C ASP A 253 25.58 15.74 -6.46
N ASP A 254 24.55 16.59 -6.56
CA ASP A 254 24.64 17.88 -7.27
C ASP A 254 25.01 19.02 -6.30
N GLU A 255 25.92 19.91 -6.72
CA GLU A 255 26.37 21.07 -5.94
C GLU A 255 25.26 22.08 -5.62
N ASP A 256 24.16 22.08 -6.38
CA ASP A 256 23.00 22.96 -6.18
C ASP A 256 21.94 22.35 -5.24
N GLY A 257 22.26 21.23 -4.59
CA GLY A 257 21.32 20.52 -3.72
C GLY A 257 20.08 20.02 -4.48
N GLY A 258 20.24 19.65 -5.75
CA GLY A 258 19.21 19.10 -6.63
C GLY A 258 18.14 20.11 -7.07
N GLU A 259 18.37 21.42 -6.92
CA GLU A 259 17.39 22.45 -7.27
C GLU A 259 17.11 22.50 -8.78
N ALA A 260 18.13 22.34 -9.63
CA ALA A 260 17.98 22.25 -11.07
C ALA A 260 17.13 21.04 -11.49
N TYR A 261 17.42 19.88 -10.92
CA TYR A 261 16.67 18.65 -11.22
C TYR A 261 15.22 18.76 -10.78
N ALA A 262 14.96 19.24 -9.55
CA ALA A 262 13.61 19.48 -9.05
C ALA A 262 12.82 20.47 -9.91
N ASN A 263 13.48 21.54 -10.40
CA ASN A 263 12.86 22.52 -11.30
C ASN A 263 12.52 21.93 -12.67
N ARG A 264 13.43 21.15 -13.27
CA ARG A 264 13.18 20.42 -14.54
C ARG A 264 12.02 19.44 -14.39
N LEU A 265 12.02 18.68 -13.31
CA LEU A 265 10.99 17.70 -13.00
C LEU A 265 9.62 18.37 -12.85
N LEU A 266 9.53 19.42 -12.02
CA LEU A 266 8.28 20.15 -11.82
C LEU A 266 7.80 20.79 -13.13
N THR A 267 8.70 21.37 -13.91
CA THR A 267 8.37 21.96 -15.23
C THR A 267 7.86 20.89 -16.21
N LEU A 268 8.55 19.75 -16.32
CA LEU A 268 8.16 18.63 -17.17
C LEU A 268 6.75 18.13 -16.81
N VAL A 269 6.50 17.91 -15.51
CA VAL A 269 5.20 17.43 -15.02
C VAL A 269 4.11 18.48 -15.27
N MET A 270 4.37 19.77 -15.03
CA MET A 270 3.40 20.83 -15.34
C MET A 270 3.05 20.87 -16.84
N VAL A 271 4.03 20.77 -17.73
CA VAL A 271 3.79 20.77 -19.18
C VAL A 271 3.02 19.52 -19.61
N ALA A 272 3.44 18.34 -19.14
CA ALA A 272 2.78 17.07 -19.47
C ALA A 272 1.33 17.05 -18.95
N LEU A 273 1.08 17.46 -17.71
CA LEU A 273 -0.26 17.51 -17.15
C LEU A 273 -1.11 18.62 -17.80
N GLY A 274 -0.52 19.75 -18.16
CA GLY A 274 -1.20 20.81 -18.91
C GLY A 274 -1.71 20.30 -20.26
N LEU A 275 -0.88 19.56 -21.00
CA LEU A 275 -1.27 18.91 -22.25
C LEU A 275 -2.38 17.88 -22.04
N ILE A 276 -2.24 17.02 -21.04
CA ILE A 276 -3.24 16.00 -20.71
C ILE A 276 -4.57 16.67 -20.36
N VAL A 277 -4.56 17.69 -19.49
CA VAL A 277 -5.74 18.47 -19.10
C VAL A 277 -6.42 19.08 -20.31
N ALA A 278 -5.66 19.69 -21.23
CA ALA A 278 -6.22 20.23 -22.46
C ALA A 278 -6.95 19.14 -23.25
N VAL A 279 -6.31 17.99 -23.50
CA VAL A 279 -6.90 16.87 -24.24
C VAL A 279 -8.16 16.33 -23.56
N VAL A 280 -8.11 16.07 -22.25
CA VAL A 280 -9.22 15.43 -21.54
C VAL A 280 -10.41 16.37 -21.36
N VAL A 281 -10.20 17.68 -21.23
CA VAL A 281 -11.29 18.68 -21.16
C VAL A 281 -12.08 18.71 -22.48
N PHE A 282 -11.39 18.62 -23.62
CA PHE A 282 -12.07 18.46 -24.93
C PHE A 282 -12.73 17.08 -25.06
N ALA A 283 -12.11 16.03 -24.53
CA ALA A 283 -12.66 14.68 -24.52
C ALA A 283 -13.73 14.44 -23.44
N ALA A 284 -14.12 15.46 -22.65
CA ALA A 284 -15.04 15.30 -21.52
C ALA A 284 -16.35 14.56 -21.87
N PRO A 285 -17.05 14.83 -22.99
CA PRO A 285 -18.27 14.10 -23.35
C PRO A 285 -18.00 12.61 -23.60
N TRP A 286 -16.87 12.27 -24.22
CA TRP A 286 -16.45 10.90 -24.48
C TRP A 286 -16.09 10.17 -23.18
N LEU A 287 -15.42 10.87 -22.26
CA LEU A 287 -15.09 10.33 -20.93
C LEU A 287 -16.36 10.05 -20.11
N ILE A 288 -17.35 10.95 -20.13
CA ILE A 288 -18.65 10.70 -19.49
C ILE A 288 -19.34 9.48 -20.10
N ARG A 289 -19.36 9.36 -21.43
CA ARG A 289 -19.93 8.19 -22.11
C ARG A 289 -19.22 6.88 -21.78
N LEU A 290 -17.90 6.92 -21.59
CA LEU A 290 -17.11 5.77 -21.15
C LEU A 290 -17.46 5.36 -19.71
N MET A 291 -17.72 6.35 -18.84
CA MET A 291 -18.09 6.12 -17.44
C MET A 291 -19.52 5.59 -17.28
N SER A 292 -20.46 6.13 -18.05
CA SER A 292 -21.86 5.77 -17.99
C SER A 292 -22.55 6.13 -19.30
N SER A 293 -22.85 5.12 -20.13
CA SER A 293 -23.72 5.31 -21.31
C SER A 293 -25.10 5.79 -20.89
N THR A 294 -25.61 5.28 -19.77
CA THR A 294 -26.90 5.62 -19.17
C THR A 294 -27.10 7.13 -18.95
N ILE A 295 -26.06 7.81 -18.45
CA ILE A 295 -26.04 9.25 -18.23
C ILE A 295 -25.79 9.99 -19.55
N ALA A 296 -24.89 9.48 -20.40
CA ALA A 296 -24.58 10.10 -21.68
C ALA A 296 -25.76 10.12 -22.66
N ASP A 297 -26.63 9.12 -22.60
CA ASP A 297 -27.81 8.98 -23.45
C ASP A 297 -29.00 9.86 -22.98
N ASP A 298 -28.95 10.39 -21.75
CA ASP A 298 -29.92 11.39 -21.25
C ASP A 298 -29.37 12.80 -21.54
N PRO A 299 -30.03 13.62 -22.40
CA PRO A 299 -29.49 14.92 -22.80
C PRO A 299 -29.21 15.88 -21.64
N ALA A 300 -30.07 15.91 -20.62
CA ALA A 300 -29.86 16.79 -19.48
C ALA A 300 -28.75 16.27 -18.58
N ALA A 301 -28.73 14.95 -18.34
CA ALA A 301 -27.71 14.35 -17.46
C ALA A 301 -26.34 14.46 -18.07
N ASN A 302 -26.24 14.23 -19.38
CA ASN A 302 -25.01 14.42 -20.13
C ASN A 302 -24.54 15.88 -20.11
N ASN A 303 -25.44 16.86 -20.28
CA ASN A 303 -25.06 18.27 -20.23
C ASN A 303 -24.47 18.66 -18.86
N VAL A 304 -25.16 18.30 -17.77
CA VAL A 304 -24.72 18.59 -16.40
C VAL A 304 -23.43 17.84 -16.06
N ALA A 305 -23.35 16.53 -16.35
CA ALA A 305 -22.17 15.71 -16.10
C ALA A 305 -20.95 16.20 -16.90
N THR A 306 -21.12 16.55 -18.18
CA THR A 306 -20.06 17.11 -19.02
C THR A 306 -19.61 18.47 -18.50
N THR A 307 -20.54 19.32 -18.05
CA THR A 307 -20.21 20.62 -17.47
C THR A 307 -19.42 20.45 -16.17
N PHE A 308 -19.83 19.56 -15.27
CA PHE A 308 -19.06 19.23 -14.08
C PHE A 308 -17.68 18.65 -14.43
N ALA A 309 -17.60 17.76 -15.42
CA ALA A 309 -16.33 17.19 -15.86
C ALA A 309 -15.39 18.27 -16.36
N ARG A 310 -15.86 19.26 -17.13
CA ARG A 310 -15.02 20.39 -17.58
C ARG A 310 -14.47 21.23 -16.44
N TYR A 311 -15.19 21.34 -15.31
CA TYR A 311 -14.67 21.98 -14.10
C TYR A 311 -13.73 21.08 -13.29
N CYS A 312 -14.00 19.78 -13.23
CA CYS A 312 -13.23 18.83 -12.42
C CYS A 312 -11.93 18.38 -13.11
N LEU A 313 -11.90 18.22 -14.43
CA LEU A 313 -10.74 17.73 -15.17
C LEU A 313 -9.47 18.60 -15.03
N PRO A 314 -9.55 19.94 -15.00
CA PRO A 314 -8.39 20.78 -14.69
C PRO A 314 -7.75 20.50 -13.33
N THR A 315 -8.46 19.87 -12.39
CA THR A 315 -7.89 19.49 -11.10
C THR A 315 -6.74 18.49 -11.20
N ILE A 316 -6.66 17.72 -12.31
CA ILE A 316 -5.55 16.78 -12.58
C ILE A 316 -4.20 17.51 -12.53
N PHE A 317 -4.13 18.73 -13.08
CA PHE A 317 -2.94 19.57 -13.04
C PHE A 317 -2.50 19.85 -11.59
N PHE A 318 -3.43 20.36 -10.78
CA PHE A 318 -3.15 20.74 -9.39
C PHE A 318 -2.84 19.52 -8.52
N MET A 319 -3.48 18.38 -8.78
CA MET A 319 -3.21 17.12 -8.08
C MET A 319 -1.78 16.64 -8.35
N GLY A 320 -1.33 16.66 -9.61
CA GLY A 320 0.03 16.25 -9.94
C GLY A 320 1.09 17.24 -9.47
N VAL A 321 0.85 18.56 -9.61
CA VAL A 321 1.72 19.60 -9.05
C VAL A 321 1.87 19.43 -7.53
N HIS A 322 0.75 19.26 -6.82
CA HIS A 322 0.74 19.04 -5.38
C HIS A 322 1.60 17.84 -4.97
N VAL A 323 1.50 16.72 -5.68
CA VAL A 323 2.28 15.52 -5.38
C VAL A 323 3.77 15.74 -5.63
N VAL A 324 4.17 16.32 -6.76
CA VAL A 324 5.59 16.61 -7.04
C VAL A 324 6.19 17.58 -6.03
N MET A 325 5.47 18.65 -5.70
CA MET A 325 5.87 19.59 -4.65
C MET A 325 6.05 18.89 -3.31
N GLY A 326 5.12 18.00 -2.96
CA GLY A 326 5.20 17.20 -1.75
C GLY A 326 6.41 16.24 -1.76
N GLN A 327 6.75 15.62 -2.89
CA GLN A 327 7.95 14.78 -2.99
C GLN A 327 9.24 15.60 -2.80
N ILE A 328 9.30 16.82 -3.33
CA ILE A 328 10.43 17.75 -3.11
C ILE A 328 10.54 18.11 -1.63
N LEU A 329 9.43 18.41 -0.96
CA LEU A 329 9.42 18.70 0.47
C LEU A 329 9.82 17.49 1.32
N ASN A 330 9.35 16.29 0.98
CA ASN A 330 9.71 15.05 1.67
C ASN A 330 11.21 14.76 1.52
N ALA A 331 11.77 14.91 0.31
CA ALA A 331 13.20 14.75 0.07
C ALA A 331 14.04 15.78 0.87
N ARG A 332 13.48 16.96 1.16
CA ARG A 332 14.06 18.01 2.02
C ARG A 332 13.70 17.87 3.51
N GLY A 333 13.14 16.74 3.94
CA GLY A 333 12.82 16.47 5.34
C GLY A 333 11.60 17.21 5.91
N LYS A 334 10.76 17.81 5.05
CA LYS A 334 9.54 18.57 5.42
C LYS A 334 8.28 17.77 5.12
N PHE A 335 7.99 16.77 5.95
CA PHE A 335 6.92 15.79 5.70
C PHE A 335 5.49 16.26 6.06
N GLY A 336 5.36 17.25 6.95
CA GLY A 336 4.06 17.65 7.51
C GLY A 336 3.11 18.31 6.50
N ALA A 337 3.63 19.08 5.55
CA ALA A 337 2.81 19.87 4.62
C ALA A 337 1.87 18.98 3.78
N MET A 338 2.36 17.83 3.30
CA MET A 338 1.60 16.90 2.46
C MET A 338 0.39 16.30 3.21
N MET A 339 0.47 16.17 4.54
CA MET A 339 -0.58 15.59 5.35
C MET A 339 -1.70 16.59 5.69
N TRP A 340 -1.37 17.89 5.80
CA TRP A 340 -2.31 18.93 6.21
C TRP A 340 -3.04 19.61 5.05
N THR A 341 -2.40 19.76 3.91
CA THR A 341 -3.01 20.45 2.76
C THR A 341 -4.28 19.79 2.20
N PRO A 342 -4.49 18.45 2.24
CA PRO A 342 -5.79 17.87 1.90
C PRO A 342 -6.93 18.33 2.81
N VAL A 343 -6.64 18.72 4.06
CA VAL A 343 -7.65 19.30 4.98
C VAL A 343 -8.20 20.61 4.41
N LEU A 344 -7.34 21.45 3.81
CA LEU A 344 -7.76 22.70 3.19
C LEU A 344 -8.73 22.47 2.02
N ASN A 345 -8.42 21.50 1.15
CA ASN A 345 -9.34 21.09 0.09
C ASN A 345 -10.69 20.62 0.65
N ASN A 346 -10.66 19.79 1.70
CA ASN A 346 -11.88 19.33 2.34
C ASN A 346 -12.71 20.48 2.93
N ILE A 347 -12.07 21.46 3.57
CA ILE A 347 -12.75 22.66 4.12
C ILE A 347 -13.40 23.47 3.00
N VAL A 348 -12.69 23.73 1.89
CA VAL A 348 -13.24 24.49 0.75
C VAL A 348 -14.43 23.75 0.13
N MET A 349 -14.35 22.42 -0.01
CA MET A 349 -15.45 21.60 -0.48
C MET A 349 -16.64 21.62 0.48
N ILE A 350 -16.41 21.44 1.78
CA ILE A 350 -17.48 21.52 2.80
C ILE A 350 -18.15 22.90 2.75
N PHE A 351 -17.37 23.98 2.64
CA PHE A 351 -17.90 25.33 2.53
C PHE A 351 -18.72 25.53 1.24
N THR A 352 -18.21 25.09 0.09
CA THR A 352 -18.89 25.23 -1.22
C THR A 352 -20.23 24.50 -1.22
N PHE A 353 -20.24 23.22 -0.82
CA PHE A 353 -21.45 22.42 -0.82
C PHE A 353 -22.38 22.82 0.34
N GLY A 354 -21.84 23.30 1.45
CA GLY A 354 -22.61 23.92 2.53
C GLY A 354 -23.30 25.20 2.09
N MET A 355 -22.64 26.05 1.30
CA MET A 355 -23.24 27.26 0.70
C MET A 355 -24.36 26.88 -0.27
N PHE A 356 -24.16 25.86 -1.09
CA PHE A 356 -25.22 25.34 -1.97
C PHE A 356 -26.43 24.86 -1.16
N ILE A 357 -26.23 24.11 -0.08
CA ILE A 357 -27.29 23.67 0.83
C ILE A 357 -27.97 24.87 1.51
N TRP A 358 -27.22 25.90 1.89
CA TRP A 358 -27.77 27.09 2.53
C TRP A 358 -28.68 27.90 1.59
N VAL A 359 -28.30 28.02 0.31
CA VAL A 359 -29.08 28.77 -0.69
C VAL A 359 -30.27 27.96 -1.20
N TYR A 360 -30.07 26.69 -1.54
CA TYR A 360 -31.06 25.90 -2.28
C TYR A 360 -31.74 24.82 -1.42
N GLY A 361 -31.27 24.58 -0.20
CA GLY A 361 -31.73 23.51 0.67
C GLY A 361 -31.00 22.17 0.44
N THR A 362 -31.28 21.20 1.30
CA THR A 362 -30.79 19.82 1.14
C THR A 362 -31.46 19.12 -0.05
N SER A 363 -30.88 18.03 -0.57
CA SER A 363 -31.48 17.32 -1.72
C SER A 363 -32.92 16.85 -1.44
N HIS A 364 -33.20 16.42 -0.20
CA HIS A 364 -34.54 16.01 0.22
C HIS A 364 -35.57 17.16 0.24
N GLN A 365 -35.15 18.39 0.52
CA GLN A 365 -36.05 19.54 0.57
C GLN A 365 -36.20 20.19 -0.81
N SER A 366 -35.08 20.36 -1.50
CA SER A 366 -35.02 21.06 -2.78
C SER A 366 -35.58 20.27 -3.95
N HIS A 367 -35.59 18.92 -3.86
CA HIS A 367 -35.94 18.02 -4.97
C HIS A 367 -35.21 18.39 -6.27
N MET A 368 -34.00 18.97 -6.14
CA MET A 368 -33.20 19.37 -7.29
C MET A 368 -32.76 18.13 -8.08
N GLY A 369 -33.07 18.19 -9.37
CA GLY A 369 -32.68 17.20 -10.35
C GLY A 369 -31.87 17.85 -11.46
N VAL A 370 -31.49 17.01 -12.40
CA VAL A 370 -30.66 17.41 -13.54
C VAL A 370 -31.33 18.48 -14.42
N GLN A 371 -32.66 18.46 -14.51
CA GLN A 371 -33.43 19.43 -15.29
C GLN A 371 -33.71 20.74 -14.54
N THR A 372 -33.63 20.73 -13.21
CA THR A 372 -34.06 21.84 -12.36
C THR A 372 -32.91 22.58 -11.70
N ILE A 373 -31.69 22.02 -11.75
CA ILE A 373 -30.52 22.68 -11.17
C ILE A 373 -30.19 23.96 -11.95
N PRO A 374 -30.09 25.12 -11.28
CA PRO A 374 -29.75 26.37 -11.94
C PRO A 374 -28.29 26.37 -12.43
N PRO A 375 -27.99 27.05 -13.54
CA PRO A 375 -26.61 27.18 -14.05
C PRO A 375 -25.64 27.76 -13.01
N GLU A 376 -26.10 28.65 -12.14
CA GLU A 376 -25.34 29.23 -11.04
C GLU A 376 -24.96 28.17 -10.00
N GLY A 377 -25.86 27.23 -9.71
CA GLY A 377 -25.61 26.10 -8.81
C GLY A 377 -24.55 25.15 -9.37
N VAL A 378 -24.65 24.78 -10.66
CA VAL A 378 -23.63 23.97 -11.34
C VAL A 378 -22.27 24.67 -11.31
N ARG A 379 -22.25 25.99 -11.57
CA ARG A 379 -21.02 26.80 -11.56
C ARG A 379 -20.41 26.89 -10.16
N LEU A 380 -21.22 27.12 -9.12
CA LEU A 380 -20.78 27.17 -7.73
C LEU A 380 -20.07 25.87 -7.34
N LEU A 381 -20.72 24.73 -7.58
CA LEU A 381 -20.19 23.42 -7.22
C LEU A 381 -18.95 23.06 -8.05
N GLY A 382 -18.96 23.34 -9.36
CA GLY A 382 -17.83 23.09 -10.26
C GLY A 382 -16.61 23.93 -9.90
N ILE A 383 -16.77 25.25 -9.76
CA ILE A 383 -15.67 26.16 -9.40
C ILE A 383 -15.17 25.87 -8.00
N GLY A 384 -16.06 25.63 -7.02
CA GLY A 384 -15.62 25.34 -5.66
C GLY A 384 -14.86 24.01 -5.56
N THR A 385 -15.22 23.01 -6.37
CA THR A 385 -14.44 21.76 -6.48
C THR A 385 -13.05 22.00 -7.04
N LEU A 386 -12.93 22.80 -8.11
CA LEU A 386 -11.63 23.19 -8.65
C LEU A 386 -10.82 24.00 -7.64
N LEU A 387 -11.45 24.98 -6.99
CA LEU A 387 -10.83 25.85 -6.00
C LEU A 387 -10.26 25.07 -4.82
N GLY A 388 -10.95 24.03 -4.34
CA GLY A 388 -10.45 23.18 -3.25
C GLY A 388 -9.09 22.56 -3.57
N LEU A 389 -8.93 22.00 -4.78
CA LEU A 389 -7.65 21.41 -5.20
C LEU A 389 -6.60 22.47 -5.55
N VAL A 390 -7.01 23.62 -6.08
CA VAL A 390 -6.12 24.77 -6.30
C VAL A 390 -5.53 25.23 -4.97
N VAL A 391 -6.36 25.44 -3.95
CA VAL A 391 -5.92 25.84 -2.61
C VAL A 391 -4.97 24.80 -2.01
N GLN A 392 -5.29 23.51 -2.11
CA GLN A 392 -4.40 22.43 -1.64
C GLN A 392 -3.03 22.45 -2.32
N ALA A 393 -2.97 22.68 -3.63
CA ALA A 393 -1.71 22.77 -4.37
C ALA A 393 -0.93 24.04 -4.03
N LEU A 394 -1.58 25.20 -4.03
CA LEU A 394 -0.92 26.49 -3.76
C LEU A 394 -0.45 26.61 -2.31
N ALA A 395 -1.13 25.96 -1.36
CA ALA A 395 -0.70 25.91 0.03
C ALA A 395 0.67 25.22 0.22
N MET A 396 1.19 24.46 -0.76
CA MET A 396 2.56 23.93 -0.73
C MET A 396 3.64 24.98 -0.95
N ILE A 397 3.33 26.07 -1.68
CA ILE A 397 4.30 27.10 -2.09
C ILE A 397 5.03 27.74 -0.90
N PRO A 398 4.36 28.18 0.20
CA PRO A 398 5.08 28.74 1.35
C PRO A 398 6.06 27.74 1.95
N TYR A 399 5.67 26.47 2.11
CA TYR A 399 6.55 25.42 2.64
C TYR A 399 7.75 25.15 1.73
N LEU A 400 7.58 25.22 0.41
CA LEU A 400 8.71 25.10 -0.54
C LEU A 400 9.71 26.25 -0.38
N ARG A 401 9.21 27.47 -0.21
CA ARG A 401 10.07 28.65 0.04
C ARG A 401 10.82 28.52 1.36
N GLU A 402 10.17 28.06 2.41
CA GLU A 402 10.80 27.77 3.71
C GLU A 402 11.85 26.65 3.61
N ALA A 403 11.65 25.67 2.74
CA ALA A 403 12.61 24.61 2.46
C ALA A 403 13.77 25.04 1.53
N GLY A 404 13.87 26.34 1.23
CA GLY A 404 14.93 26.90 0.38
C GLY A 404 14.82 26.51 -1.10
N PHE A 405 13.64 26.08 -1.57
CA PHE A 405 13.41 25.78 -2.98
C PHE A 405 12.69 26.94 -3.66
N ARG A 406 13.26 27.48 -4.74
CA ARG A 406 12.62 28.51 -5.56
C ARG A 406 12.30 27.93 -6.93
N PHE A 407 11.00 27.87 -7.24
CA PHE A 407 10.57 27.41 -8.55
C PHE A 407 11.08 28.35 -9.65
N ARG A 408 11.82 27.78 -10.59
CA ARG A 408 12.30 28.42 -11.83
C ARG A 408 12.02 27.46 -12.99
N PRO A 409 11.12 27.81 -13.94
CA PRO A 409 10.84 26.97 -15.09
C PRO A 409 12.12 26.62 -15.85
N ARG A 410 12.36 25.32 -16.08
CA ARG A 410 13.54 24.81 -16.79
C ARG A 410 13.14 23.77 -17.83
N PHE A 411 13.49 24.03 -19.09
CA PHE A 411 13.09 23.26 -20.28
C PHE A 411 14.22 22.40 -20.88
N ASP A 412 15.34 22.26 -20.15
CA ASP A 412 16.53 21.53 -20.54
C ASP A 412 16.42 20.03 -20.19
N TRP A 413 15.56 19.30 -20.92
CA TRP A 413 15.18 17.91 -20.60
C TRP A 413 16.08 16.80 -21.20
N ARG A 414 17.02 17.12 -22.10
CA ARG A 414 17.87 16.13 -22.79
C ARG A 414 19.08 15.72 -21.93
N GLY A 415 19.36 14.42 -21.84
CA GLY A 415 20.62 13.87 -21.27
C GLY A 415 20.57 13.34 -19.82
N HIS A 416 19.49 13.55 -19.07
CA HIS A 416 19.45 13.28 -17.61
C HIS A 416 18.72 11.98 -17.19
N GLY A 417 18.95 10.86 -17.87
CA GLY A 417 18.57 9.54 -17.33
C GLY A 417 17.08 9.15 -17.38
N LEU A 418 16.22 9.88 -18.09
CA LEU A 418 14.77 9.61 -18.20
C LEU A 418 14.39 8.32 -18.96
N GLY A 419 15.32 7.71 -19.70
CA GLY A 419 15.03 6.59 -20.61
C GLY A 419 15.05 5.19 -19.98
N LYS A 420 15.78 4.98 -18.88
CA LYS A 420 16.01 3.62 -18.33
C LYS A 420 14.82 3.04 -17.57
N THR A 421 13.76 3.82 -17.28
CA THR A 421 12.72 3.42 -16.30
C THR A 421 11.35 3.07 -16.89
N VAL A 422 11.16 3.24 -18.20
CA VAL A 422 9.89 2.87 -18.87
C VAL A 422 9.67 1.34 -18.89
N LYS A 423 10.75 0.54 -18.89
CA LYS A 423 10.68 -0.93 -18.98
C LYS A 423 10.24 -1.60 -17.66
N LEU A 424 10.55 -1.00 -16.50
CA LEU A 424 10.11 -1.48 -15.18
C LEU A 424 8.66 -1.07 -14.84
N ALA A 425 8.16 0.04 -15.38
CA ALA A 425 6.81 0.53 -15.09
C ALA A 425 5.69 -0.28 -15.77
N LYS A 426 6.02 -1.19 -16.70
CA LYS A 426 5.02 -1.93 -17.51
C LYS A 426 3.99 -2.66 -16.64
N TRP A 427 4.43 -3.38 -15.61
CA TRP A 427 3.54 -4.19 -14.76
C TRP A 427 2.70 -3.33 -13.82
N THR A 428 3.29 -2.26 -13.29
CA THR A 428 2.59 -1.30 -12.42
C THR A 428 1.54 -0.51 -13.20
N VAL A 429 1.84 -0.09 -14.43
CA VAL A 429 0.88 0.55 -15.33
C VAL A 429 -0.26 -0.42 -15.67
N LEU A 430 0.05 -1.67 -16.04
CA LEU A 430 -0.97 -2.68 -16.35
C LEU A 430 -1.86 -2.99 -15.13
N PHE A 431 -1.28 -3.01 -13.93
CA PHE A 431 -2.01 -3.14 -12.66
C PHE A 431 -3.03 -2.02 -12.48
N VAL A 432 -2.61 -0.77 -12.70
CA VAL A 432 -3.52 0.38 -12.63
C VAL A 432 -4.64 0.24 -13.65
N PHE A 433 -4.32 -0.08 -14.90
CA PHE A 433 -5.32 -0.26 -15.95
C PHE A 433 -6.36 -1.33 -15.58
N ALA A 434 -5.92 -2.47 -15.03
CA ALA A 434 -6.83 -3.52 -14.56
C ALA A 434 -7.75 -3.04 -13.43
N ASN A 435 -7.21 -2.27 -12.47
CA ASN A 435 -8.01 -1.70 -11.39
C ASN A 435 -9.04 -0.68 -11.91
N GLN A 436 -8.62 0.23 -12.79
CA GLN A 436 -9.53 1.22 -13.37
C GLN A 436 -10.61 0.55 -14.24
N ALA A 437 -10.27 -0.48 -15.02
CA ALA A 437 -11.26 -1.25 -15.77
C ALA A 437 -12.34 -1.88 -14.86
N GLY A 438 -11.95 -2.38 -13.69
CA GLY A 438 -12.90 -2.87 -12.69
C GLY A 438 -13.85 -1.78 -12.21
N VAL A 439 -13.35 -0.57 -11.93
CA VAL A 439 -14.20 0.56 -11.54
C VAL A 439 -15.11 0.99 -12.70
N LEU A 440 -14.62 1.01 -13.94
CA LEU A 440 -15.44 1.30 -15.14
C LEU A 440 -16.68 0.42 -15.21
N VAL A 441 -16.51 -0.90 -15.06
CA VAL A 441 -17.61 -1.85 -15.13
C VAL A 441 -18.62 -1.60 -14.00
N VAL A 442 -18.14 -1.41 -12.77
CA VAL A 442 -19.01 -1.15 -11.62
C VAL A 442 -19.78 0.16 -11.80
N THR A 443 -19.14 1.22 -12.28
CA THR A 443 -19.80 2.51 -12.53
C THR A 443 -20.89 2.40 -13.59
N GLN A 444 -20.61 1.74 -14.72
CA GLN A 444 -21.59 1.50 -15.79
C GLN A 444 -22.81 0.73 -15.28
N LEU A 445 -22.58 -0.40 -14.60
CA LEU A 445 -23.65 -1.24 -14.08
C LEU A 445 -24.45 -0.53 -12.99
N ALA A 446 -23.80 0.14 -12.04
CA ALA A 446 -24.47 0.84 -10.94
C ALA A 446 -25.32 2.01 -11.44
N THR A 447 -24.83 2.81 -12.39
CA THR A 447 -25.63 3.91 -12.96
C THR A 447 -26.80 3.40 -13.78
N SER A 448 -26.62 2.32 -14.56
CA SER A 448 -27.71 1.70 -15.31
C SER A 448 -28.79 1.10 -14.40
N ALA A 449 -28.40 0.47 -13.29
CA ALA A 449 -29.32 -0.03 -12.27
C ALA A 449 -30.10 1.11 -11.60
N GLY A 450 -29.41 2.21 -11.28
CA GLY A 450 -30.04 3.42 -10.73
C GLY A 450 -31.15 3.95 -11.63
N LYS A 451 -30.87 4.16 -12.93
CA LYS A 451 -31.88 4.62 -13.90
C LYS A 451 -33.02 3.62 -14.06
N ALA A 452 -32.72 2.33 -14.21
CA ALA A 452 -33.74 1.29 -14.41
C ALA A 452 -34.66 1.11 -13.19
N SER A 453 -34.14 1.35 -11.98
CA SER A 453 -34.94 1.25 -10.75
C SER A 453 -35.94 2.39 -10.59
N GLY A 454 -35.66 3.57 -11.16
CA GLY A 454 -36.42 4.80 -10.91
C GLY A 454 -36.40 5.29 -9.45
N LYS A 455 -35.58 4.68 -8.58
CA LYS A 455 -35.54 4.94 -7.14
C LYS A 455 -34.24 5.65 -6.73
N SER A 456 -34.37 6.57 -5.78
CA SER A 456 -33.22 7.24 -5.16
C SER A 456 -32.43 6.25 -4.30
N GLY A 457 -31.10 6.25 -4.44
CA GLY A 457 -30.20 5.41 -3.65
C GLY A 457 -29.80 4.08 -4.30
N ALA A 458 -30.18 3.82 -5.55
CA ALA A 458 -29.77 2.64 -6.31
C ALA A 458 -28.69 2.96 -7.37
N GLY A 459 -28.02 4.11 -7.24
CA GLY A 459 -27.01 4.61 -8.18
C GLY A 459 -25.56 4.44 -7.71
N PHE A 460 -24.62 5.01 -8.47
CA PHE A 460 -23.18 4.92 -8.19
C PHE A 460 -22.76 5.69 -6.93
N LEU A 461 -23.41 6.82 -6.61
CA LEU A 461 -23.14 7.58 -5.39
C LEU A 461 -23.46 6.74 -4.14
N ALA A 462 -24.58 6.02 -4.15
CA ALA A 462 -24.97 5.16 -3.02
C ALA A 462 -23.97 4.02 -2.80
N TYR A 463 -23.52 3.38 -3.89
CA TYR A 463 -22.45 2.38 -3.86
C TYR A 463 -21.15 2.96 -3.28
N SER A 464 -20.73 4.12 -3.78
CA SER A 464 -19.49 4.78 -3.36
C SER A 464 -19.51 5.19 -1.88
N ASN A 465 -20.63 5.70 -1.39
CA ASN A 465 -20.82 6.09 0.01
C ASN A 465 -20.80 4.89 0.96
N ALA A 466 -21.51 3.80 0.61
CA ALA A 466 -21.47 2.57 1.38
C ALA A 466 -20.05 1.98 1.42
N GLN A 467 -19.35 1.99 0.27
CA GLN A 467 -17.95 1.55 0.19
C GLN A 467 -17.01 2.42 1.03
N LEU A 468 -17.26 3.73 1.12
CA LEU A 468 -16.47 4.65 1.94
C LEU A 468 -16.56 4.27 3.42
N ILE A 469 -17.77 4.05 3.94
CA ILE A 469 -17.99 3.60 5.33
C ILE A 469 -17.30 2.24 5.55
N TRP A 470 -17.51 1.32 4.63
CA TRP A 470 -16.96 -0.04 4.68
C TRP A 470 -15.43 -0.07 4.68
N GLY A 471 -14.76 0.85 3.99
CA GLY A 471 -13.29 0.87 3.90
C GLY A 471 -12.59 1.39 5.17
N MET A 472 -13.26 2.17 6.02
CA MET A 472 -12.62 2.81 7.18
C MET A 472 -12.00 1.83 8.19
N PRO A 473 -12.68 0.74 8.60
CA PRO A 473 -12.13 -0.20 9.58
C PRO A 473 -10.85 -0.86 9.07
N GLN A 474 -10.81 -1.25 7.79
CA GLN A 474 -9.61 -1.83 7.18
C GLN A 474 -8.44 -0.84 7.23
N ALA A 475 -8.71 0.42 6.87
CA ALA A 475 -7.70 1.47 6.82
C ALA A 475 -7.18 1.91 8.20
N ILE A 476 -7.90 1.62 9.28
CA ILE A 476 -7.51 1.95 10.67
C ILE A 476 -6.88 0.74 11.37
N ILE A 477 -7.47 -0.45 11.23
CA ILE A 477 -7.08 -1.64 11.98
C ILE A 477 -6.03 -2.44 11.19
N THR A 478 -6.41 -2.95 10.02
CA THR A 478 -5.57 -3.87 9.24
C THR A 478 -4.29 -3.21 8.77
N VAL A 479 -4.39 -1.99 8.21
CA VAL A 479 -3.22 -1.25 7.72
C VAL A 479 -2.23 -0.96 8.86
N SER A 480 -2.73 -0.55 10.04
CA SER A 480 -1.87 -0.24 11.19
C SER A 480 -1.16 -1.46 11.75
N VAL A 481 -1.86 -2.60 11.86
CA VAL A 481 -1.25 -3.87 12.29
C VAL A 481 -0.16 -4.30 11.30
N MET A 482 -0.42 -4.17 10.00
CA MET A 482 0.57 -4.48 8.96
C MET A 482 1.76 -3.52 8.94
N ALA A 483 1.55 -2.23 9.17
CA ALA A 483 2.63 -1.27 9.25
C ALA A 483 3.63 -1.61 10.37
N ALA A 484 3.12 -2.13 11.50
CA ALA A 484 3.97 -2.56 12.62
C ALA A 484 4.70 -3.89 12.35
N LEU A 485 4.08 -4.82 11.60
CA LEU A 485 4.65 -6.13 11.31
C LEU A 485 5.55 -6.17 10.07
N LEU A 486 5.36 -5.26 9.12
CA LEU A 486 6.07 -5.26 7.83
C LEU A 486 7.61 -5.26 7.98
N PRO A 487 8.23 -4.46 8.87
CA PRO A 487 9.70 -4.50 9.04
C PRO A 487 10.21 -5.84 9.59
N ARG A 488 9.40 -6.58 10.35
CA ARG A 488 9.75 -7.93 10.83
C ARG A 488 9.62 -8.94 9.71
N ILE A 489 8.52 -8.89 8.96
CA ILE A 489 8.27 -9.75 7.79
C ILE A 489 9.37 -9.56 6.73
N SER A 490 9.76 -8.31 6.42
CA SER A 490 10.80 -8.01 5.44
C SER A 490 12.18 -8.51 5.87
N ARG A 491 12.54 -8.39 7.15
CA ARG A 491 13.80 -8.93 7.67
C ARG A 491 13.82 -10.46 7.60
N ALA A 492 12.77 -11.12 8.09
CA ALA A 492 12.65 -12.57 8.01
C ALA A 492 12.68 -13.09 6.56
N ALA A 493 12.07 -12.36 5.61
CA ALA A 493 12.13 -12.69 4.19
C ALA A 493 13.56 -12.54 3.61
N HIS A 494 14.28 -11.47 4.00
CA HIS A 494 15.67 -11.24 3.61
C HIS A 494 16.60 -12.31 4.18
N ASP A 495 16.38 -12.71 5.43
CA ASP A 495 17.17 -13.73 6.13
C ASP A 495 16.81 -15.16 5.70
N ASN A 496 15.94 -15.32 4.68
CA ASN A 496 15.44 -16.59 4.16
C ASN A 496 14.81 -17.50 5.23
N ASP A 497 14.10 -16.91 6.20
CA ASP A 497 13.34 -17.62 7.21
C ASP A 497 11.82 -17.61 6.87
N PRO A 498 11.34 -18.58 6.06
CA PRO A 498 9.91 -18.66 5.74
C PRO A 498 9.04 -19.02 6.94
N GLY A 499 9.60 -19.59 8.01
CA GLY A 499 8.89 -19.90 9.25
C GLY A 499 8.50 -18.63 10.00
N ALA A 500 9.46 -17.74 10.22
CA ALA A 500 9.20 -16.44 10.84
C ALA A 500 8.25 -15.58 9.99
N VAL A 501 8.38 -15.59 8.66
CA VAL A 501 7.44 -14.89 7.75
C VAL A 501 6.02 -15.44 7.90
N ARG A 502 5.87 -16.76 7.96
CA ARG A 502 4.57 -17.41 8.20
C ARG A 502 3.97 -16.98 9.53
N ASP A 503 4.75 -17.00 10.61
CA ASP A 503 4.26 -16.71 11.95
C ASP A 503 3.83 -15.25 12.08
N ASP A 504 4.57 -14.32 11.50
CA ASP A 504 4.23 -12.90 11.48
C ASP A 504 2.98 -12.62 10.63
N ILE A 505 2.80 -13.31 9.49
CA ILE A 505 1.58 -13.22 8.68
C ILE A 505 0.38 -13.81 9.44
N SER A 506 0.54 -14.97 10.08
CA SER A 506 -0.50 -15.59 10.90
C SER A 506 -0.91 -14.68 12.06
N GLN A 507 0.07 -14.11 12.78
CA GLN A 507 -0.16 -13.14 13.84
C GLN A 507 -0.89 -11.90 13.32
N GLY A 508 -0.48 -11.36 12.17
CA GLY A 508 -1.14 -10.22 11.54
C GLY A 508 -2.60 -10.49 11.17
N LEU A 509 -2.88 -11.65 10.59
CA LEU A 509 -4.23 -12.08 10.22
C LEU A 509 -5.13 -12.27 11.44
N ARG A 510 -4.61 -12.92 12.48
CA ARG A 510 -5.36 -13.21 13.71
C ARG A 510 -5.62 -11.94 14.52
N ASN A 511 -4.61 -11.09 14.71
CA ASN A 511 -4.75 -9.83 15.45
C ASN A 511 -5.73 -8.87 14.78
N SER A 512 -5.70 -8.77 13.45
CA SER A 512 -6.65 -7.93 12.71
C SER A 512 -8.07 -8.52 12.71
N ALA A 513 -8.22 -9.85 12.66
CA ALA A 513 -9.52 -10.52 12.66
C ALA A 513 -10.36 -10.21 13.90
N VAL A 514 -9.75 -10.13 15.08
CA VAL A 514 -10.46 -9.88 16.36
C VAL A 514 -11.29 -8.60 16.31
N ALA A 515 -10.81 -7.57 15.62
CA ALA A 515 -11.53 -6.31 15.48
C ALA A 515 -12.31 -6.20 14.15
N ILE A 516 -11.81 -6.78 13.05
CA ILE A 516 -12.48 -6.71 11.75
C ILE A 516 -13.75 -7.55 11.68
N VAL A 517 -13.75 -8.76 12.23
CA VAL A 517 -14.91 -9.67 12.21
C VAL A 517 -16.13 -9.04 12.90
N PRO A 518 -16.07 -8.57 14.16
CA PRO A 518 -17.26 -7.96 14.79
C PRO A 518 -17.73 -6.70 14.04
N VAL A 519 -16.84 -5.93 13.42
CA VAL A 519 -17.23 -4.76 12.61
C VAL A 519 -17.95 -5.18 11.31
N ALA A 520 -17.47 -6.22 10.62
CA ALA A 520 -18.13 -6.79 9.44
C ALA A 520 -19.58 -7.20 9.76
N PHE A 521 -19.76 -7.85 10.91
CA PHE A 521 -21.07 -8.28 11.41
C PHE A 521 -21.91 -7.12 11.96
N ALA A 522 -21.29 -6.06 12.48
CA ALA A 522 -21.98 -4.83 12.85
C ALA A 522 -22.54 -4.10 11.61
N PHE A 523 -21.82 -4.06 10.49
CA PHE A 523 -22.36 -3.57 9.23
C PHE A 523 -23.54 -4.41 8.73
N LEU A 524 -23.48 -5.73 8.92
CA LEU A 524 -24.59 -6.62 8.59
C LEU A 524 -25.83 -6.39 9.47
N ALA A 525 -25.67 -6.18 10.78
CA ALA A 525 -26.80 -5.96 11.69
C ALA A 525 -27.37 -4.53 11.65
N LEU A 526 -26.49 -3.53 11.54
CA LEU A 526 -26.78 -2.12 11.81
C LEU A 526 -26.52 -1.22 10.60
N GLY A 527 -26.32 -1.78 9.40
CA GLY A 527 -26.05 -1.00 8.19
C GLY A 527 -27.16 0.01 7.86
N VAL A 528 -28.43 -0.39 7.98
CA VAL A 528 -29.58 0.51 7.79
C VAL A 528 -29.58 1.68 8.77
N PRO A 529 -29.61 1.50 10.11
CA PRO A 529 -29.59 2.63 11.03
C PRO A 529 -28.32 3.49 10.90
N MET A 530 -27.17 2.89 10.54
CA MET A 530 -25.93 3.63 10.29
C MET A 530 -26.08 4.60 9.11
N CYS A 531 -26.55 4.11 7.96
CA CYS A 531 -26.76 4.95 6.79
C CYS A 531 -27.93 5.92 6.96
N THR A 532 -29.01 5.54 7.65
CA THR A 532 -30.13 6.44 7.97
C THR A 532 -29.67 7.63 8.80
N LEU A 533 -28.80 7.41 9.80
CA LEU A 533 -28.28 8.52 10.62
C LEU A 533 -27.34 9.43 9.81
N LEU A 534 -26.42 8.83 9.04
CA LEU A 534 -25.38 9.58 8.31
C LEU A 534 -25.90 10.30 7.07
N TYR A 535 -26.88 9.73 6.39
CA TYR A 535 -27.41 10.22 5.10
C TYR A 535 -28.88 10.64 5.17
N ALA A 536 -29.40 10.96 6.36
CA ALA A 536 -30.78 11.43 6.55
C ALA A 536 -31.16 12.58 5.60
N SER A 537 -30.22 13.49 5.32
CA SER A 537 -30.37 14.64 4.42
C SER A 537 -30.61 14.27 2.95
N SER A 538 -30.32 13.03 2.57
CA SER A 538 -30.54 12.49 1.22
C SER A 538 -31.94 11.88 1.03
N GLY A 539 -32.73 11.83 2.11
CA GLY A 539 -34.05 11.22 2.16
C GLY A 539 -34.03 9.79 2.70
N PRO A 540 -35.15 9.36 3.34
CA PRO A 540 -35.22 8.09 4.07
C PRO A 540 -35.07 6.87 3.16
N GLU A 541 -35.57 6.93 1.92
CA GLU A 541 -35.44 5.83 0.95
C GLU A 541 -33.98 5.64 0.50
N ALA A 542 -33.33 6.74 0.12
CA ALA A 542 -31.93 6.72 -0.32
C ALA A 542 -31.00 6.24 0.79
N ALA A 543 -31.19 6.73 2.02
CA ALA A 543 -30.39 6.34 3.17
C ALA A 543 -30.59 4.86 3.54
N ARG A 544 -31.82 4.34 3.44
CA ARG A 544 -32.11 2.91 3.64
C ARG A 544 -31.45 2.05 2.56
N SER A 545 -31.51 2.48 1.29
CA SER A 545 -30.85 1.77 0.18
C SER A 545 -29.34 1.66 0.38
N MET A 546 -28.67 2.77 0.75
CA MET A 546 -27.25 2.75 1.13
C MET A 546 -26.97 1.79 2.29
N GLY A 547 -27.89 1.71 3.25
CA GLY A 547 -27.83 0.76 4.37
C GLY A 547 -27.81 -0.70 3.92
N PHE A 548 -28.66 -1.07 2.96
CA PHE A 548 -28.66 -2.42 2.39
C PHE A 548 -27.37 -2.72 1.60
N ILE A 549 -26.86 -1.74 0.86
CA ILE A 549 -25.57 -1.86 0.16
C ILE A 549 -24.43 -2.07 1.17
N LEU A 550 -24.42 -1.32 2.28
CA LEU A 550 -23.44 -1.49 3.36
C LEU A 550 -23.54 -2.87 4.03
N MET A 551 -24.75 -3.37 4.26
CA MET A 551 -24.95 -4.74 4.78
C MET A 551 -24.36 -5.79 3.83
N ALA A 552 -24.56 -5.64 2.52
CA ALA A 552 -24.01 -6.55 1.50
C ALA A 552 -22.48 -6.50 1.43
N PHE A 553 -21.88 -5.32 1.60
CA PHE A 553 -20.42 -5.19 1.75
C PHE A 553 -19.89 -5.77 3.07
N GLY A 554 -20.71 -5.80 4.12
CA GLY A 554 -20.31 -6.11 5.49
C GLY A 554 -19.44 -7.36 5.61
N LEU A 555 -19.94 -8.50 5.15
CA LEU A 555 -19.19 -9.77 5.18
C LEU A 555 -17.96 -9.77 4.26
N GLY A 556 -17.98 -8.98 3.19
CA GLY A 556 -16.84 -8.79 2.28
C GLY A 556 -15.64 -8.09 2.93
N LEU A 557 -15.82 -7.45 4.08
CA LEU A 557 -14.72 -6.82 4.82
C LEU A 557 -13.67 -7.83 5.29
N ILE A 558 -14.11 -9.05 5.64
CA ILE A 558 -13.25 -10.14 6.12
C ILE A 558 -12.25 -10.58 5.04
N PRO A 559 -12.67 -11.07 3.86
CA PRO A 559 -11.73 -11.46 2.82
C PRO A 559 -10.92 -10.27 2.28
N TYR A 560 -11.48 -9.06 2.25
CA TYR A 560 -10.74 -7.87 1.87
C TYR A 560 -9.54 -7.60 2.81
N SER A 561 -9.76 -7.70 4.12
CA SER A 561 -8.72 -7.57 5.13
C SER A 561 -7.66 -8.68 5.03
N VAL A 562 -8.09 -9.93 4.85
CA VAL A 562 -7.18 -11.08 4.68
C VAL A 562 -6.31 -10.90 3.44
N GLN A 563 -6.91 -10.51 2.30
CA GLN A 563 -6.17 -10.28 1.07
C GLN A 563 -5.07 -9.22 1.27
N TYR A 564 -5.39 -8.12 1.96
CA TYR A 564 -4.43 -7.06 2.23
C TYR A 564 -3.19 -7.59 2.96
N VAL A 565 -3.37 -8.40 4.00
CA VAL A 565 -2.28 -9.00 4.78
C VAL A 565 -1.48 -10.01 3.95
N VAL A 566 -2.17 -10.93 3.27
CA VAL A 566 -1.52 -11.98 2.44
C VAL A 566 -0.66 -11.36 1.34
N LEU A 567 -1.10 -10.26 0.73
CA LEU A 567 -0.32 -9.58 -0.30
C LEU A 567 0.99 -8.99 0.24
N ARG A 568 1.08 -8.66 1.54
CA ARG A 568 2.32 -8.14 2.16
C ARG A 568 3.41 -9.20 2.26
N GLY A 569 3.04 -10.47 2.35
CA GLY A 569 3.99 -11.57 2.24
C GLY A 569 4.69 -11.62 0.87
N PHE A 570 3.97 -11.40 -0.23
CA PHE A 570 4.59 -11.36 -1.56
C PHE A 570 5.52 -10.17 -1.74
N TYR A 571 5.11 -8.99 -1.24
CA TYR A 571 5.91 -7.77 -1.32
C TYR A 571 7.18 -7.84 -0.49
N ALA A 572 7.17 -8.55 0.65
CA ALA A 572 8.37 -8.78 1.46
C ALA A 572 9.46 -9.54 0.70
N TYR A 573 9.08 -10.40 -0.26
CA TYR A 573 9.99 -11.08 -1.18
C TYR A 573 10.06 -10.43 -2.56
N GLU A 574 9.77 -9.13 -2.65
CA GLU A 574 9.84 -8.32 -3.88
C GLU A 574 9.02 -8.86 -5.08
N ASP A 575 8.06 -9.76 -4.85
CA ASP A 575 7.21 -10.30 -5.90
C ASP A 575 5.98 -9.42 -6.09
N THR A 576 6.05 -8.61 -7.14
CA THR A 576 4.95 -7.74 -7.58
C THR A 576 4.08 -8.38 -8.66
N ARG A 577 4.57 -9.47 -9.28
CA ARG A 577 3.88 -10.16 -10.37
C ARG A 577 2.69 -10.97 -9.86
N THR A 578 2.85 -11.66 -8.73
CA THR A 578 1.78 -12.46 -8.13
C THR A 578 0.61 -11.59 -7.64
N PRO A 579 0.84 -10.49 -6.90
CA PRO A 579 -0.19 -9.51 -6.56
C PRO A 579 -0.93 -8.94 -7.78
N PHE A 580 -0.22 -8.67 -8.89
CA PHE A 580 -0.85 -8.19 -10.11
C PHE A 580 -1.90 -9.16 -10.65
N TYR A 581 -1.52 -10.43 -10.86
CA TYR A 581 -2.47 -11.42 -11.34
C TYR A 581 -3.63 -11.62 -10.38
N ASN A 582 -3.38 -11.55 -9.07
CA ASN A 582 -4.44 -11.67 -8.07
C ASN A 582 -5.46 -10.54 -8.21
N THR A 583 -5.01 -9.29 -8.34
CA THR A 583 -5.91 -8.14 -8.54
C THR A 583 -6.69 -8.22 -9.85
N VAL A 584 -6.07 -8.69 -10.94
CA VAL A 584 -6.77 -8.92 -12.22
C VAL A 584 -7.88 -9.95 -12.04
N ILE A 585 -7.61 -11.07 -11.36
CA ILE A 585 -8.61 -12.12 -11.11
C ILE A 585 -9.75 -11.57 -10.25
N VAL A 586 -9.45 -10.84 -9.16
CA VAL A 586 -10.47 -10.22 -8.32
C VAL A 586 -11.32 -9.23 -9.12
N ALA A 587 -10.70 -8.39 -9.95
CA ALA A 587 -11.42 -7.44 -10.80
C ALA A 587 -12.33 -8.15 -11.81
N LEU A 588 -11.85 -9.21 -12.45
CA LEU A 588 -12.63 -10.01 -13.41
C LEU A 588 -13.79 -10.73 -12.74
N VAL A 589 -13.56 -11.38 -11.59
CA VAL A 589 -14.60 -12.07 -10.82
C VAL A 589 -15.64 -11.06 -10.35
N ASN A 590 -15.22 -9.90 -9.84
CA ASN A 590 -16.13 -8.83 -9.42
C ASN A 590 -16.96 -8.31 -10.60
N ALA A 591 -16.33 -8.05 -11.75
CA ALA A 591 -17.01 -7.57 -12.96
C ALA A 591 -18.04 -8.59 -13.47
N ALA A 592 -17.66 -9.87 -13.55
CA ALA A 592 -18.55 -10.94 -13.99
C ALA A 592 -19.71 -11.17 -13.01
N ALA A 593 -19.43 -11.24 -11.71
CA ALA A 593 -20.45 -11.42 -10.67
C ALA A 593 -21.38 -10.19 -10.60
N SER A 594 -20.84 -8.97 -10.73
CA SER A 594 -21.64 -7.75 -10.80
C SER A 594 -22.55 -7.72 -12.03
N ALA A 595 -22.06 -8.14 -13.20
CA ALA A 595 -22.86 -8.24 -14.42
C ALA A 595 -23.97 -9.30 -14.28
N LEU A 596 -23.67 -10.43 -13.64
CA LEU A 596 -24.66 -11.46 -13.32
C LEU A 596 -25.73 -10.94 -12.35
N CYS A 597 -25.32 -10.26 -11.28
CA CYS A 597 -26.24 -9.62 -10.34
C CYS A 597 -27.14 -8.59 -11.04
N TYR A 598 -26.57 -7.79 -11.93
CA TYR A 598 -27.35 -6.83 -12.72
C TYR A 598 -28.37 -7.51 -13.65
N ALA A 599 -28.01 -8.63 -14.28
CA ALA A 599 -28.89 -9.34 -15.20
C ALA A 599 -30.00 -10.16 -14.50
N VAL A 600 -29.73 -10.71 -13.32
CA VAL A 600 -30.62 -11.65 -12.63
C VAL A 600 -31.48 -10.95 -11.55
N LEU A 601 -30.93 -9.95 -10.85
CA LEU A 601 -31.65 -9.29 -9.77
C LEU A 601 -32.53 -8.16 -10.31
N PRO A 602 -33.68 -7.88 -9.65
CA PRO A 602 -34.44 -6.66 -9.90
C PRO A 602 -33.54 -5.43 -9.74
N ALA A 603 -33.74 -4.39 -10.57
CA ALA A 603 -32.88 -3.20 -10.62
C ALA A 603 -32.62 -2.54 -9.24
N GLN A 604 -33.62 -2.56 -8.35
CA GLN A 604 -33.50 -2.05 -6.98
C GLN A 604 -32.52 -2.82 -6.08
N TRP A 605 -32.29 -4.11 -6.36
CA TRP A 605 -31.39 -4.99 -5.61
C TRP A 605 -30.08 -5.25 -6.35
N ALA A 606 -29.98 -4.87 -7.62
CA ALA A 606 -28.79 -5.09 -8.44
C ALA A 606 -27.54 -4.50 -7.78
N VAL A 607 -27.58 -3.25 -7.31
CA VAL A 607 -26.43 -2.60 -6.65
C VAL A 607 -26.08 -3.25 -5.31
N VAL A 608 -27.07 -3.73 -4.56
CA VAL A 608 -26.85 -4.50 -3.33
C VAL A 608 -26.15 -5.84 -3.65
N GLY A 609 -26.58 -6.52 -4.71
CA GLY A 609 -25.93 -7.74 -5.21
C GLY A 609 -24.50 -7.49 -5.72
N MET A 610 -24.26 -6.35 -6.38
CA MET A 610 -22.91 -5.93 -6.79
C MET A 610 -21.98 -5.70 -5.58
N ALA A 611 -22.49 -5.11 -4.49
CA ALA A 611 -21.73 -4.96 -3.25
C ALA A 611 -21.40 -6.33 -2.61
N ALA A 612 -22.32 -7.29 -2.63
CA ALA A 612 -22.04 -8.66 -2.19
C ALA A 612 -21.02 -9.37 -3.10
N SER A 613 -21.11 -9.15 -4.42
CA SER A 613 -20.18 -9.66 -5.42
C SER A 613 -18.75 -9.19 -5.19
N TYR A 614 -18.58 -7.98 -4.66
CA TYR A 614 -17.28 -7.46 -4.26
C TYR A 614 -16.64 -8.34 -3.18
N GLY A 615 -17.37 -8.65 -2.11
CA GLY A 615 -16.90 -9.56 -1.05
C GLY A 615 -16.55 -10.96 -1.57
N LEU A 616 -17.38 -11.50 -2.46
CA LEU A 616 -17.14 -12.79 -3.12
C LEU A 616 -15.85 -12.78 -3.96
N ALA A 617 -15.63 -11.72 -4.72
CA ALA A 617 -14.43 -11.58 -5.55
C ALA A 617 -13.15 -11.56 -4.70
N TYR A 618 -13.15 -10.84 -3.57
CA TYR A 618 -12.04 -10.88 -2.62
C TYR A 618 -11.89 -12.26 -1.97
N ALA A 619 -12.97 -12.98 -1.67
CA ALA A 619 -12.87 -14.34 -1.13
C ALA A 619 -12.18 -15.31 -2.12
N VAL A 620 -12.51 -15.20 -3.41
CA VAL A 620 -11.81 -15.95 -4.48
C VAL A 620 -10.34 -15.53 -4.58
N GLY A 621 -10.06 -14.22 -4.55
CA GLY A 621 -8.71 -13.67 -4.54
C GLY A 621 -7.86 -14.18 -3.37
N VAL A 622 -8.42 -14.18 -2.15
CA VAL A 622 -7.79 -14.75 -0.97
C VAL A 622 -7.48 -16.22 -1.18
N GLY A 623 -8.42 -17.02 -1.68
CA GLY A 623 -8.19 -18.44 -1.91
C GLY A 623 -6.99 -18.72 -2.84
N ILE A 624 -6.84 -17.91 -3.88
CA ILE A 624 -5.74 -18.03 -4.85
C ILE A 624 -4.43 -17.51 -4.26
N ALA A 625 -4.44 -16.32 -3.67
CA ALA A 625 -3.27 -15.71 -3.04
C ALA A 625 -2.74 -16.57 -1.88
N TRP A 626 -3.63 -17.13 -1.07
CA TRP A 626 -3.30 -18.05 0.02
C TRP A 626 -2.58 -19.29 -0.48
N ARG A 627 -3.12 -19.96 -1.51
CA ARG A 627 -2.49 -21.15 -2.09
C ARG A 627 -1.11 -20.85 -2.65
N ARG A 628 -0.95 -19.73 -3.36
CA ARG A 628 0.34 -19.32 -3.92
C ARG A 628 1.36 -18.98 -2.83
N LEU A 629 0.95 -18.28 -1.78
CA LEU A 629 1.85 -17.89 -0.70
C LEU A 629 2.27 -19.13 0.12
N ARG A 630 1.32 -20.03 0.40
CA ARG A 630 1.57 -21.31 1.04
C ARG A 630 2.62 -22.13 0.27
N ASN A 631 2.49 -22.21 -1.05
CA ASN A 631 3.47 -22.94 -1.88
C ASN A 631 4.85 -22.27 -1.85
N ARG A 632 4.91 -20.94 -1.77
CA ARG A 632 6.18 -20.20 -1.68
C ARG A 632 6.88 -20.38 -0.33
N LEU A 633 6.12 -20.54 0.74
CA LEU A 633 6.64 -20.70 2.12
C LEU A 633 6.88 -22.18 2.51
N GLY A 634 6.95 -23.09 1.55
CA GLY A 634 7.26 -24.51 1.84
C GLY A 634 6.07 -25.36 2.29
N GLY A 635 4.83 -24.92 2.06
CA GLY A 635 3.64 -25.77 2.17
C GLY A 635 2.79 -25.58 3.42
N ASP A 636 3.12 -24.64 4.32
CA ASP A 636 2.28 -24.32 5.48
C ASP A 636 2.27 -22.80 5.75
N LEU A 637 1.10 -22.28 6.11
CA LEU A 637 0.84 -20.87 6.40
C LEU A 637 0.04 -20.72 7.71
N ASP A 638 0.20 -21.69 8.62
CA ASP A 638 -0.59 -21.78 9.85
C ASP A 638 -2.10 -21.82 9.57
N GLY A 639 -2.47 -22.42 8.43
CA GLY A 639 -3.82 -22.29 7.88
C GLY A 639 -4.89 -22.90 8.77
N ALA A 640 -4.60 -24.01 9.45
CA ALA A 640 -5.53 -24.63 10.38
C ALA A 640 -5.83 -23.71 11.58
N HIS A 641 -4.83 -23.01 12.09
CA HIS A 641 -4.98 -22.07 13.21
C HIS A 641 -5.72 -20.82 12.76
N VAL A 642 -5.30 -20.18 11.67
CA VAL A 642 -5.96 -18.99 11.12
C VAL A 642 -7.44 -19.29 10.81
N VAL A 643 -7.73 -20.36 10.07
CA VAL A 643 -9.12 -20.72 9.73
C VAL A 643 -9.93 -21.02 10.99
N ARG A 644 -9.36 -21.71 11.99
CA ARG A 644 -10.03 -21.95 13.27
C ARG A 644 -10.34 -20.65 14.01
N THR A 645 -9.42 -19.70 14.05
CA THR A 645 -9.63 -18.39 14.69
C THR A 645 -10.73 -17.61 13.97
N TYR A 646 -10.71 -17.53 12.64
CA TYR A 646 -11.78 -16.86 11.87
C TYR A 646 -13.13 -17.55 12.05
N ALA A 647 -13.18 -18.88 12.04
CA ALA A 647 -14.41 -19.64 12.25
C ALA A 647 -14.98 -19.39 13.66
N ARG A 648 -14.14 -19.42 14.70
CA ARG A 648 -14.57 -19.11 16.08
C ARG A 648 -15.06 -17.66 16.23
N LEU A 649 -14.36 -16.70 15.62
CA LEU A 649 -14.77 -15.30 15.64
C LEU A 649 -16.10 -15.08 14.91
N CYS A 650 -16.31 -15.72 13.75
CA CYS A 650 -17.59 -15.65 13.03
C CYS A 650 -18.72 -16.31 13.84
N LEU A 651 -18.48 -17.48 14.42
CA LEU A 651 -19.45 -18.17 15.28
C LEU A 651 -19.81 -17.34 16.53
N ALA A 652 -18.84 -16.63 17.12
CA ALA A 652 -19.09 -15.71 18.23
C ALA A 652 -19.86 -14.45 17.79
N ALA A 653 -19.63 -13.98 16.56
CA ALA A 653 -20.28 -12.78 16.02
C ALA A 653 -21.72 -13.02 15.55
N LEU A 654 -22.08 -14.25 15.12
CA LEU A 654 -23.44 -14.60 14.70
C LEU A 654 -24.54 -14.27 15.75
N PRO A 655 -24.48 -14.79 16.99
CA PRO A 655 -25.50 -14.47 17.99
C PRO A 655 -25.50 -12.99 18.36
N ALA A 656 -24.31 -12.35 18.39
CA ALA A 656 -24.20 -10.91 18.63
C ALA A 656 -24.92 -10.09 17.55
N THR A 657 -24.79 -10.49 16.28
CA THR A 657 -25.44 -9.86 15.13
C THR A 657 -26.95 -10.02 15.19
N VAL A 658 -27.44 -11.23 15.49
CA VAL A 658 -28.88 -11.51 15.58
C VAL A 658 -29.52 -10.69 16.70
N VAL A 659 -28.93 -10.70 17.89
CA VAL A 659 -29.48 -9.95 19.04
C VAL A 659 -29.39 -8.44 18.80
N ALA A 660 -28.26 -7.94 18.32
CA ALA A 660 -28.09 -6.52 18.01
C ALA A 660 -29.03 -6.04 16.89
N GLY A 661 -29.20 -6.84 15.85
CA GLY A 661 -30.13 -6.58 14.76
C GLY A 661 -31.59 -6.56 15.23
N ALA A 662 -31.99 -7.53 16.05
CA ALA A 662 -33.34 -7.59 16.62
C ALA A 662 -33.64 -6.37 17.52
N VAL A 663 -32.69 -5.99 18.39
CA VAL A 663 -32.84 -4.81 19.25
C VAL A 663 -32.83 -3.53 18.42
N GLY A 664 -31.92 -3.41 17.46
CA GLY A 664 -31.86 -2.25 16.56
C GLY A 664 -33.16 -2.07 15.76
N PHE A 665 -33.71 -3.16 15.23
CA PHE A 665 -34.97 -3.14 14.49
C PHE A 665 -36.18 -2.84 15.39
N GLY A 666 -36.19 -3.38 16.61
CA GLY A 666 -37.20 -3.07 17.62
C GLY A 666 -37.18 -1.59 18.03
N LEU A 667 -35.99 -1.01 18.25
CA LEU A 667 -35.84 0.41 18.55
C LEU A 667 -36.30 1.30 17.39
N LEU A 668 -36.02 0.91 16.15
CA LEU A 668 -36.53 1.62 14.96
C LEU A 668 -38.06 1.55 14.83
N HIS A 669 -38.69 0.48 15.32
CA HIS A 669 -40.16 0.37 15.36
C HIS A 669 -40.77 1.25 16.46
N VAL A 670 -40.16 1.30 17.65
CA VAL A 670 -40.71 2.03 18.80
C VAL A 670 -40.43 3.54 18.71
N LEU A 671 -39.19 3.92 18.36
CA LEU A 671 -38.73 5.31 18.32
C LEU A 671 -38.87 5.96 16.94
N GLY A 672 -39.31 5.18 15.95
CA GLY A 672 -39.41 5.59 14.55
C GLY A 672 -38.09 5.51 13.79
N GLN A 673 -38.19 5.56 12.45
CA GLN A 673 -37.05 5.41 11.54
C GLN A 673 -36.28 6.72 11.28
N GLY A 674 -36.44 7.71 12.16
CA GLY A 674 -35.73 8.98 12.10
C GLY A 674 -34.33 8.91 12.70
N ALA A 675 -33.69 10.07 12.82
CA ALA A 675 -32.34 10.20 13.40
C ALA A 675 -32.27 9.68 14.86
N LEU A 676 -33.28 9.97 15.69
CA LEU A 676 -33.33 9.53 17.09
C LEU A 676 -33.38 7.99 17.23
N GLY A 677 -34.28 7.33 16.49
CA GLY A 677 -34.36 5.87 16.50
C GLY A 677 -33.12 5.22 15.92
N SER A 678 -32.51 5.81 14.88
CA SER A 678 -31.25 5.33 14.31
C SER A 678 -30.07 5.47 15.27
N LEU A 679 -29.98 6.60 15.99
CA LEU A 679 -28.96 6.83 17.01
C LEU A 679 -29.11 5.84 18.18
N ALA A 680 -30.34 5.65 18.68
CA ALA A 680 -30.62 4.67 19.73
C ALA A 680 -30.29 3.24 19.27
N ALA A 681 -30.68 2.87 18.05
CA ALA A 681 -30.36 1.56 17.46
C ALA A 681 -28.85 1.33 17.33
N LEU A 682 -28.07 2.35 16.97
CA LEU A 682 -26.62 2.24 16.87
C LEU A 682 -25.93 2.13 18.23
N ILE A 683 -26.34 2.95 19.20
CA ILE A 683 -25.74 2.93 20.55
C ILE A 683 -26.09 1.62 21.25
N CYS A 684 -27.38 1.29 21.36
CA CYS A 684 -27.83 0.10 22.06
C CYS A 684 -27.46 -1.18 21.29
N GLY A 685 -27.72 -1.22 19.98
CA GLY A 685 -27.35 -2.35 19.13
C GLY A 685 -25.84 -2.58 19.08
N GLY A 686 -25.05 -1.51 18.98
CA GLY A 686 -23.58 -1.59 19.00
C GLY A 686 -23.04 -2.07 20.34
N ALA A 687 -23.55 -1.55 21.46
CA ALA A 687 -23.16 -1.99 22.80
C ALA A 687 -23.50 -3.47 23.03
N ILE A 688 -24.68 -3.91 22.61
CA ILE A 688 -25.11 -5.31 22.69
C ILE A 688 -24.25 -6.20 21.79
N LEU A 689 -23.97 -5.77 20.56
CA LEU A 689 -23.13 -6.52 19.64
C LEU A 689 -21.74 -6.75 20.25
N LEU A 690 -21.09 -5.69 20.74
CA LEU A 690 -19.78 -5.79 21.36
C LEU A 690 -19.81 -6.62 22.64
N GLY A 691 -20.83 -6.44 23.49
CA GLY A 691 -20.98 -7.19 24.74
C GLY A 691 -21.21 -8.69 24.53
N VAL A 692 -22.16 -9.06 23.65
CA VAL A 692 -22.46 -10.46 23.32
C VAL A 692 -21.28 -11.11 22.61
N PHE A 693 -20.66 -10.41 21.65
CA PHE A 693 -19.45 -10.89 20.98
C PHE A 693 -18.33 -11.16 21.99
N PHE A 694 -18.05 -10.21 22.89
CA PHE A 694 -17.02 -10.35 23.91
C PHE A 694 -17.28 -11.56 24.83
N VAL A 695 -18.51 -11.74 25.30
CA VAL A 695 -18.88 -12.88 26.17
C VAL A 695 -18.76 -14.20 25.41
N ALA A 696 -19.29 -14.29 24.19
CA ALA A 696 -19.23 -15.50 23.37
C ALA A 696 -17.78 -15.86 23.07
N ALA A 697 -16.98 -14.88 22.67
CA ALA A 697 -15.60 -15.10 22.28
C ALA A 697 -14.68 -15.42 23.48
N LYS A 698 -14.96 -14.85 24.66
CA LYS A 698 -14.30 -15.25 25.93
C LYS A 698 -14.66 -16.69 26.31
N ARG A 699 -15.94 -17.10 26.16
CA ARG A 699 -16.36 -18.50 26.41
C ARG A 699 -15.70 -19.48 25.45
N MET A 700 -15.47 -19.08 24.20
CA MET A 700 -14.75 -19.87 23.20
C MET A 700 -13.22 -19.86 23.39
N ARG A 701 -12.70 -19.18 24.43
CA ARG A 701 -11.27 -19.07 24.77
C ARG A 701 -10.41 -18.65 23.58
N ILE A 702 -10.83 -17.61 22.88
CA ILE A 702 -10.06 -17.00 21.79
C ILE A 702 -8.89 -16.22 22.42
N GLU A 703 -7.67 -16.72 22.27
CA GLU A 703 -6.46 -16.21 22.92
C GLU A 703 -6.16 -14.76 22.55
N GLU A 704 -6.48 -14.39 21.31
CA GLU A 704 -6.21 -13.08 20.72
C GLU A 704 -7.04 -11.96 21.37
N ILE A 705 -8.16 -12.30 22.01
CA ILE A 705 -8.98 -11.33 22.75
C ILE A 705 -8.26 -10.83 23.99
N ASN A 706 -7.46 -11.69 24.64
CA ASN A 706 -6.69 -11.27 25.81
C ASN A 706 -5.65 -10.21 25.42
N GLY A 707 -5.03 -10.33 24.25
CA GLY A 707 -4.13 -9.33 23.68
C GLY A 707 -4.82 -7.99 23.41
N MET A 708 -6.02 -8.02 22.81
CA MET A 708 -6.81 -6.80 22.57
C MET A 708 -7.23 -6.12 23.89
N VAL A 709 -7.70 -6.89 24.87
CA VAL A 709 -8.09 -6.37 26.18
C VAL A 709 -6.89 -5.79 26.93
N GLY A 710 -5.74 -6.46 26.88
CA GLY A 710 -4.48 -5.96 27.47
C GLY A 710 -4.04 -4.64 26.88
N MET A 711 -4.13 -4.48 25.55
CA MET A 711 -3.81 -3.23 24.86
C MET A 711 -4.75 -2.07 25.27
N VAL A 712 -6.05 -2.34 25.38
CA VAL A 712 -7.04 -1.32 25.81
C VAL A 712 -6.84 -0.95 27.28
N ARG A 713 -6.58 -1.92 28.14
CA ARG A 713 -6.30 -1.70 29.57
C ARG A 713 -5.02 -0.90 29.80
N GLY A 714 -3.94 -1.24 29.09
CA GLY A 714 -2.68 -0.48 29.12
C GLY A 714 -2.84 0.98 28.69
N ARG A 715 -3.69 1.28 27.68
CA ARG A 715 -4.00 2.68 27.29
C ARG A 715 -4.89 3.42 28.28
N LEU A 716 -5.72 2.70 29.04
CA LEU A 716 -6.55 3.26 30.11
C LEU A 716 -5.80 3.34 31.46
N GLY A 717 -4.51 2.96 31.51
CA GLY A 717 -3.70 2.97 32.72
C GLY A 717 -4.17 1.97 33.79
N ARG A 718 -4.74 0.82 33.37
CA ARG A 718 -5.38 -0.19 34.23
C ARG A 718 -4.94 -1.63 33.99
#